data_AF-A0A7V3FSA7-F1
#
_entry.id   AF-A0A7V3FSA7-F1
#
_cell.length_a   1.000
_cell.length_b   1.000
_cell.length_c   1.000
_cell.angle_alpha   90.00
_cell.angle_beta   90.00
_cell.angle_gamma   90.00
#
_symmetry.space_group_name_H-M   'P 1'
#
loop_
_entity.id
_entity.type
_entity.pdbx_description
1 polymer ?
#
loop_
_entity_poly.entity_id
_entity_poly.type
_entity_poly.pdbx_seq_one_letter_code
_entity_poly.pdbx_strand_id
1 'polypeptide(L)'
;MKRVNRLGSIVLTAALVAGLVPVPASAATAGKLAPASGATAGRIPAPGAPGELARPYVRDEVIVRFAPGAGVASVGAAHARAGAARAEKLGKSVPGLTIVKLKKGQSVAEAVAAYEAQPGVLYAQPNTYHRINGASVQMTPSDPKFPLLWGLKNTGQTDGYGQAGIADADIDADEAWGLTTGSSAVKVAVIDTGVDREHPELDGQMWVNIADLPNNGLDDDSNGYVDDTFGWDAVNTDGDPYDDHGHGTHVSGTIGGEGDNGVGVTGVNWDVTIVAIKAFDSAGTGTDEDCIEAIEYAAEVGADVVNCSWSGGGTGQGDALSDAIAANGALFACATGNESHDLDTWVDDSFPAEYDLPNVIAVAASDNRDVVAEFSNYGATAADIAAPGVQIWSSIPGSAAKLVQSGNPVFNETFSGTPPWFVSSMINDWGIFNDTTFWSRAPFAGHADYVNDEQSAIILDHGVDISSLSTPALFFKTYYDTEEDYDYLNVYMKDQDGTWWIDKWYSGWSGTWVEEFVNLDPYRGETSVTPAFELWSDGDIDSTSDGFLGVFVDDVRMANSVPDYTNAYDAWDGTSMATPHVAGVAALLKAYKPDATTADIKAALLAGADVKTSLAGKVAGNRRLNAKGALDQIGVAAPAGVVTRIQGADRYVVAAAMARKGWDPSANGTWPGVTHVIVANGETGKEADPLSAAGLAGAYNAPVLLTQAGRLPSATRSVITQLAAKRKAEGSSLKVHLIGGTASLPDARWNEIKAIPGVSATKDRLAGADRYQVSANIATRIVSVRGKAAIPGVLIVAADNPAAFYDALAVSPAAYAAAMPMLAVKKGSVPISISSVLNGALSGKPRFAASSSTYIGTGGLAGATRLTSSSNRYTAATQIATNAVAKGWLSPQDTGLAAKLPDALTGGAFLGKRGGVMLFTDSTSVMQAAPKSWITARGSQILDGWVLGGTASVPSGVQTTFAGLID
;
A
#
# COMPACT_ATOMS: atom_id res chain seq x y z
N MET A 1 65.02 -10.00 4.13
CA MET A 1 65.46 -10.73 2.92
C MET A 1 64.70 -10.19 1.70
N LYS A 2 65.47 -9.64 0.75
CA LYS A 2 65.18 -9.32 -0.67
C LYS A 2 63.80 -8.78 -1.10
N ARG A 3 63.76 -7.44 -1.15
CA ARG A 3 63.05 -6.61 -2.14
C ARG A 3 63.35 -7.03 -3.58
N VAL A 4 62.38 -6.83 -4.49
CA VAL A 4 62.64 -6.49 -5.90
C VAL A 4 61.65 -5.41 -6.36
N ASN A 5 62.19 -4.22 -6.66
CA ASN A 5 61.58 -3.13 -7.42
C ASN A 5 61.35 -3.53 -8.88
N ARG A 6 60.38 -2.89 -9.57
CA ARG A 6 60.66 -2.12 -10.81
C ARG A 6 59.47 -1.27 -11.31
N LEU A 7 59.73 0.04 -11.27
CA LEU A 7 59.33 1.10 -12.20
C LEU A 7 59.06 0.67 -13.67
N GLY A 8 58.09 1.36 -14.30
CA GLY A 8 58.38 2.13 -15.52
C GLY A 8 57.57 1.86 -16.79
N SER A 9 56.76 2.86 -17.17
CA SER A 9 56.62 3.44 -18.51
C SER A 9 55.56 2.91 -19.50
N ILE A 10 54.52 3.75 -19.61
CA ILE A 10 53.93 4.34 -20.83
C ILE A 10 54.63 3.95 -22.15
N VAL A 11 53.87 3.33 -23.07
CA VAL A 11 54.09 3.43 -24.51
C VAL A 11 52.75 3.70 -25.22
N LEU A 12 52.73 4.85 -25.87
CA LEU A 12 51.77 5.35 -26.83
C LEU A 12 51.92 4.57 -28.15
N THR A 13 50.84 4.04 -28.72
CA THR A 13 50.83 3.62 -30.14
C THR A 13 49.56 4.11 -30.82
N ALA A 14 49.72 5.17 -31.59
CA ALA A 14 48.78 5.64 -32.59
C ALA A 14 48.76 4.68 -33.79
N ALA A 15 47.58 4.36 -34.30
CA ALA A 15 47.41 3.86 -35.66
C ALA A 15 46.19 4.55 -36.30
N LEU A 16 46.51 5.53 -37.12
CA LEU A 16 45.64 6.28 -38.02
C LEU A 16 45.34 5.41 -39.24
N VAL A 17 44.07 5.17 -39.58
CA VAL A 17 43.67 4.80 -40.95
C VAL A 17 42.46 5.63 -41.34
N ALA A 18 42.70 6.54 -42.28
CA ALA A 18 41.71 7.39 -42.92
C ALA A 18 40.91 6.63 -43.98
N GLY A 19 39.61 6.94 -44.06
CA GLY A 19 38.71 6.50 -45.12
C GLY A 19 37.54 7.46 -45.27
N LEU A 20 37.77 8.62 -45.90
CA LEU A 20 36.73 9.48 -46.44
C LEU A 20 36.04 8.81 -47.64
N VAL A 21 34.73 9.05 -47.80
CA VAL A 21 34.01 9.38 -49.07
C VAL A 21 32.51 9.64 -48.74
N PRO A 22 31.80 10.50 -49.49
CA PRO A 22 30.98 11.58 -48.93
C PRO A 22 29.45 11.41 -49.09
N VAL A 23 28.72 12.23 -48.33
CA VAL A 23 27.28 12.47 -48.45
C VAL A 23 27.01 13.44 -49.62
N PRO A 24 26.09 13.16 -50.56
CA PRO A 24 25.56 14.18 -51.45
C PRO A 24 24.23 14.74 -50.91
N ALA A 25 24.18 16.06 -50.82
CA ALA A 25 22.96 16.85 -50.70
C ALA A 25 22.28 17.00 -52.08
N SER A 26 20.95 16.93 -52.11
CA SER A 26 20.11 17.46 -53.20
C SER A 26 18.68 17.62 -52.67
N ALA A 27 18.27 18.83 -52.27
CA ALA A 27 17.62 19.85 -53.10
C ALA A 27 16.17 19.49 -53.50
N ALA A 28 15.24 20.23 -52.90
CA ALA A 28 13.82 20.26 -53.20
C ALA A 28 13.50 21.26 -54.32
N THR A 29 12.57 20.94 -55.23
CA THR A 29 11.66 21.91 -55.88
C THR A 29 10.45 21.26 -56.56
N ALA A 30 9.27 21.65 -56.07
CA ALA A 30 8.05 22.14 -56.77
C ALA A 30 7.42 21.42 -58.00
N GLY A 31 6.17 20.98 -57.80
CA GLY A 31 5.00 21.60 -58.43
C GLY A 31 4.11 20.76 -59.37
N LYS A 32 2.81 20.57 -59.03
CA LYS A 32 1.65 21.23 -59.69
C LYS A 32 0.27 20.72 -59.23
N LEU A 33 -0.65 21.69 -59.14
CA LEU A 33 -2.07 21.61 -58.80
C LEU A 33 -2.97 21.14 -59.97
N ALA A 34 -4.02 20.38 -59.60
CA ALA A 34 -5.45 20.32 -60.03
C ALA A 34 -5.87 20.41 -61.52
N PRO A 35 -7.03 19.81 -61.88
CA PRO A 35 -8.26 20.62 -61.90
C PRO A 35 -9.52 19.93 -61.33
N ALA A 36 -10.53 20.77 -61.06
CA ALA A 36 -11.81 20.46 -60.44
C ALA A 36 -12.96 20.15 -61.44
N SER A 37 -14.02 19.53 -60.90
CA SER A 37 -15.47 19.74 -61.17
C SER A 37 -16.27 18.48 -61.56
N GLY A 38 -17.45 18.30 -60.92
CA GLY A 38 -18.51 17.40 -61.39
C GLY A 38 -19.34 16.68 -60.30
N ALA A 39 -20.39 17.33 -59.80
CA ALA A 39 -21.55 16.74 -59.07
C ALA A 39 -22.27 15.66 -59.95
N THR A 40 -23.05 14.68 -59.48
CA THR A 40 -24.10 14.64 -58.44
C THR A 40 -24.62 13.20 -58.21
N ALA A 41 -25.15 12.98 -56.99
CA ALA A 41 -26.32 12.19 -56.58
C ALA A 41 -26.30 10.64 -56.58
N GLY A 42 -26.34 10.08 -55.36
CA GLY A 42 -26.73 8.68 -55.12
C GLY A 42 -26.91 8.31 -53.63
N ARG A 43 -28.05 8.68 -53.05
CA ARG A 43 -28.72 8.14 -51.83
C ARG A 43 -28.04 8.24 -50.46
N ILE A 44 -28.75 8.91 -49.55
CA ILE A 44 -28.58 8.98 -48.09
C ILE A 44 -28.91 7.61 -47.46
N PRO A 45 -28.02 6.99 -46.66
CA PRO A 45 -28.40 6.00 -45.65
C PRO A 45 -28.90 6.73 -44.38
N ALA A 46 -29.92 6.16 -43.75
CA ALA A 46 -30.58 6.65 -42.54
C ALA A 46 -29.62 6.83 -41.34
N PRO A 47 -30.00 7.61 -40.31
CA PRO A 47 -29.15 7.89 -39.16
C PRO A 47 -28.90 6.60 -38.36
N GLY A 48 -27.64 6.16 -38.31
CA GLY A 48 -27.17 5.16 -37.36
C GLY A 48 -27.20 5.73 -35.93
N ALA A 49 -27.43 4.85 -34.96
CA ALA A 49 -27.52 5.12 -33.54
C ALA A 49 -26.32 5.95 -32.99
N PRO A 50 -26.52 6.77 -31.95
CA PRO A 50 -25.47 7.58 -31.35
C PRO A 50 -24.43 6.67 -30.68
N GLY A 51 -23.25 6.57 -31.30
CA GLY A 51 -22.07 5.96 -30.72
C GLY A 51 -21.47 6.87 -29.64
N GLU A 52 -21.27 6.27 -28.46
CA GLU A 52 -20.03 6.32 -27.69
C GLU A 52 -19.34 7.69 -27.56
N LEU A 53 -19.59 8.38 -26.43
CA LEU A 53 -18.77 9.52 -26.00
C LEU A 53 -17.46 9.01 -25.40
N ALA A 54 -16.48 8.72 -26.28
CA ALA A 54 -15.17 8.14 -25.95
C ALA A 54 -14.15 9.11 -25.28
N ARG A 55 -14.60 10.09 -24.48
CA ARG A 55 -13.70 11.03 -23.76
C ARG A 55 -14.24 11.40 -22.38
N PRO A 56 -13.40 11.45 -21.32
CA PRO A 56 -13.84 11.90 -20.01
C PRO A 56 -14.36 13.34 -20.07
N TYR A 57 -15.43 13.63 -19.34
CA TYR A 57 -16.11 14.92 -19.33
C TYR A 57 -16.40 15.38 -17.90
N VAL A 58 -16.56 16.69 -17.71
CA VAL A 58 -16.87 17.30 -16.41
C VAL A 58 -18.25 16.87 -15.94
N ARG A 59 -18.32 16.37 -14.70
CA ARG A 59 -19.57 15.89 -14.10
C ARG A 59 -20.60 17.02 -14.00
N ASP A 60 -21.84 16.69 -14.38
CA ASP A 60 -23.01 17.57 -14.36
C ASP A 60 -22.92 18.80 -15.28
N GLU A 61 -22.09 18.79 -16.33
CA GLU A 61 -21.95 19.94 -17.26
C GLU A 61 -22.17 19.59 -18.73
N VAL A 62 -22.91 20.47 -19.41
CA VAL A 62 -23.21 20.40 -20.84
C VAL A 62 -22.90 21.74 -21.50
N ILE A 63 -22.30 21.70 -22.69
CA ILE A 63 -22.17 22.86 -23.57
C ILE A 63 -23.26 22.76 -24.64
N VAL A 64 -24.11 23.78 -24.75
CA VAL A 64 -25.18 23.87 -25.75
C VAL A 64 -25.00 25.13 -26.58
N ARG A 65 -25.26 25.03 -27.88
CA ARG A 65 -25.31 26.19 -28.77
C ARG A 65 -26.69 26.37 -29.37
N PHE A 66 -27.25 27.57 -29.22
CA PHE A 66 -28.51 27.97 -29.85
C PHE A 66 -28.29 28.68 -31.19
N ALA A 67 -29.26 28.56 -32.09
CA ALA A 67 -29.26 29.22 -33.39
C ALA A 67 -29.30 30.76 -33.22
N PRO A 68 -28.61 31.53 -34.10
CA PRO A 68 -28.72 32.98 -34.09
C PRO A 68 -30.19 33.43 -34.21
N GLY A 69 -30.64 34.26 -33.27
CA GLY A 69 -32.04 34.72 -33.21
C GLY A 69 -33.01 33.80 -32.46
N ALA A 70 -32.53 32.73 -31.79
CA ALA A 70 -33.37 31.95 -30.88
C ALA A 70 -34.00 32.87 -29.80
N GLY A 71 -35.32 32.80 -29.66
CA GLY A 71 -36.07 33.64 -28.72
C GLY A 71 -35.73 33.31 -27.27
N VAL A 72 -35.69 34.32 -26.40
CA VAL A 72 -35.38 34.15 -24.97
C VAL A 72 -36.30 33.12 -24.31
N ALA A 73 -37.58 33.07 -24.70
CA ALA A 73 -38.54 32.09 -24.19
C ALA A 73 -38.24 30.64 -24.63
N SER A 74 -37.78 30.42 -25.87
CA SER A 74 -37.43 29.07 -26.34
C SER A 74 -36.14 28.56 -25.71
N VAL A 75 -35.17 29.45 -25.50
CA VAL A 75 -33.92 29.14 -24.78
C VAL A 75 -34.22 28.76 -23.33
N GLY A 76 -35.05 29.54 -22.63
CA GLY A 76 -35.48 29.23 -21.26
C GLY A 76 -36.23 27.89 -21.17
N ALA A 77 -37.10 27.58 -22.13
CA ALA A 77 -37.81 26.30 -22.18
C ALA A 77 -36.86 25.12 -22.43
N ALA A 78 -35.83 25.29 -23.26
CA ALA A 78 -34.83 24.26 -23.50
C ALA A 78 -34.01 23.96 -22.23
N HIS A 79 -33.58 24.99 -21.50
CA HIS A 79 -32.89 24.84 -20.22
C HIS A 79 -33.73 24.11 -19.18
N ALA A 80 -35.02 24.46 -19.07
CA ALA A 80 -35.92 23.82 -18.12
C ALA A 80 -36.13 22.33 -18.42
N ARG A 81 -36.31 21.96 -19.70
CA ARG A 81 -36.50 20.56 -20.13
C ARG A 81 -35.27 19.70 -19.94
N ALA A 82 -34.09 20.25 -20.21
CA ALA A 82 -32.83 19.55 -20.06
C ALA A 82 -32.30 19.52 -18.61
N GLY A 83 -33.01 20.14 -17.65
CA GLY A 83 -32.65 20.08 -16.24
C GLY A 83 -31.56 21.06 -15.80
N ALA A 84 -31.39 22.18 -16.48
CA ALA A 84 -30.43 23.19 -16.06
C ALA A 84 -30.71 23.67 -14.61
N ALA A 85 -29.69 23.61 -13.75
CA ALA A 85 -29.65 24.32 -12.48
C ALA A 85 -29.16 25.75 -12.68
N ARG A 86 -28.17 25.95 -13.55
CA ARG A 86 -27.64 27.24 -13.96
C ARG A 86 -27.18 27.18 -15.42
N ALA A 87 -27.33 28.29 -16.15
CA ALA A 87 -26.88 28.41 -17.53
C ALA A 87 -26.20 29.77 -17.73
N GLU A 88 -25.05 29.79 -18.39
CA GLU A 88 -24.21 30.97 -18.57
C GLU A 88 -23.65 31.04 -19.98
N LYS A 89 -23.50 32.25 -20.51
CA LYS A 89 -22.90 32.45 -21.82
C LYS A 89 -21.44 31.98 -21.80
N LEU A 90 -21.08 31.11 -22.74
CA LEU A 90 -19.72 30.57 -22.89
C LEU A 90 -18.99 31.26 -24.04
N GLY A 91 -17.91 31.97 -23.72
CA GLY A 91 -17.04 32.62 -24.71
C GLY A 91 -17.63 33.88 -25.38
N LYS A 92 -16.75 34.65 -26.06
CA LYS A 92 -17.11 35.90 -26.74
C LYS A 92 -17.27 35.76 -28.26
N SER A 93 -16.63 34.75 -28.85
CA SER A 93 -16.47 34.62 -30.31
C SER A 93 -17.59 33.84 -31.00
N VAL A 94 -18.36 33.04 -30.25
CA VAL A 94 -19.42 32.19 -30.81
C VAL A 94 -20.78 32.60 -30.23
N PRO A 95 -21.64 33.28 -31.00
CA PRO A 95 -22.98 33.65 -30.55
C PRO A 95 -23.84 32.42 -30.24
N GLY A 96 -24.63 32.51 -29.16
CA GLY A 96 -25.57 31.47 -28.72
C GLY A 96 -24.94 30.30 -27.96
N LEU A 97 -23.63 30.31 -27.71
CA LEU A 97 -22.93 29.27 -26.94
C LEU A 97 -23.13 29.48 -25.43
N THR A 98 -23.54 28.42 -24.75
CA THR A 98 -23.92 28.44 -23.33
C THR A 98 -23.35 27.21 -22.62
N ILE A 99 -22.74 27.41 -21.46
CA ILE A 99 -22.40 26.33 -20.53
C ILE A 99 -23.53 26.16 -19.52
N VAL A 100 -23.91 24.91 -19.26
CA VAL A 100 -25.05 24.55 -18.42
C VAL A 100 -24.59 23.60 -17.33
N LYS A 101 -24.83 23.98 -16.07
CA LYS A 101 -24.72 23.08 -14.92
C LYS A 101 -26.08 22.40 -14.70
N LEU A 102 -26.09 21.08 -14.64
CA LEU A 102 -27.29 20.26 -14.43
C LEU A 102 -27.66 20.18 -12.95
N LYS A 103 -28.91 19.80 -12.64
CA LYS A 103 -29.30 19.51 -11.26
C LYS A 103 -28.64 18.22 -10.78
N LYS A 104 -28.37 18.15 -9.48
CA LYS A 104 -27.71 17.00 -8.83
C LYS A 104 -28.42 15.69 -9.21
N GLY A 105 -27.66 14.73 -9.75
CA GLY A 105 -28.13 13.38 -10.10
C GLY A 105 -28.72 13.22 -11.51
N GLN A 106 -28.63 14.24 -12.38
CA GLN A 106 -29.07 14.14 -13.77
C GLN A 106 -27.96 13.63 -14.70
N SER A 107 -28.32 12.81 -15.69
CA SER A 107 -27.39 12.28 -16.69
C SER A 107 -27.01 13.34 -17.73
N VAL A 108 -25.71 13.50 -17.98
CA VAL A 108 -25.18 14.36 -19.04
C VAL A 108 -25.65 13.89 -20.42
N ALA A 109 -25.69 12.58 -20.66
CA ALA A 109 -26.15 12.02 -21.93
C ALA A 109 -27.65 12.31 -22.19
N GLU A 110 -28.48 12.19 -21.15
CA GLU A 110 -29.91 12.52 -21.25
C GLU A 110 -30.13 14.02 -21.46
N ALA A 111 -29.34 14.87 -20.78
CA ALA A 111 -29.40 16.31 -20.95
C ALA A 111 -28.96 16.75 -22.36
N VAL A 112 -27.90 16.15 -22.91
CA VAL A 112 -27.47 16.37 -24.29
C VAL A 112 -28.59 16.00 -25.26
N ALA A 113 -29.16 14.79 -25.15
CA ALA A 113 -30.27 14.36 -26.00
C ALA A 113 -31.51 15.28 -25.85
N ALA A 114 -31.80 15.73 -24.63
CA ALA A 114 -32.91 16.64 -24.36
C ALA A 114 -32.72 18.02 -25.01
N TYR A 115 -31.48 18.53 -25.06
CA TYR A 115 -31.15 19.76 -25.78
C TYR A 115 -31.20 19.57 -27.30
N GLU A 116 -30.62 18.49 -27.83
CA GLU A 116 -30.63 18.21 -29.28
C GLU A 116 -32.05 18.03 -29.85
N ALA A 117 -32.99 17.60 -29.03
CA ALA A 117 -34.40 17.48 -29.40
C ALA A 117 -35.15 18.84 -29.49
N GLN A 118 -34.55 19.97 -29.10
CA GLN A 118 -35.24 21.27 -29.08
C GLN A 118 -35.08 22.07 -30.39
N PRO A 119 -36.18 22.66 -30.92
CA PRO A 119 -36.10 23.59 -32.05
C PRO A 119 -35.22 24.80 -31.70
N GLY A 120 -34.21 25.07 -32.52
CA GLY A 120 -33.28 26.20 -32.33
C GLY A 120 -32.04 25.87 -31.51
N VAL A 121 -31.83 24.62 -31.08
CA VAL A 121 -30.51 24.12 -30.64
C VAL A 121 -29.75 23.62 -31.86
N LEU A 122 -28.53 24.09 -32.06
CA LEU A 122 -27.65 23.66 -33.14
C LEU A 122 -26.88 22.40 -32.78
N TYR A 123 -26.42 22.30 -31.54
CA TYR A 123 -25.79 21.12 -30.96
C TYR A 123 -25.78 21.23 -29.43
N ALA A 124 -25.68 20.08 -28.78
CA ALA A 124 -25.29 19.98 -27.38
C ALA A 124 -24.23 18.89 -27.25
N GLN A 125 -23.31 19.06 -26.30
CA GLN A 125 -22.24 18.09 -26.05
C GLN A 125 -21.83 18.13 -24.58
N PRO A 126 -21.22 17.06 -24.05
CA PRO A 126 -20.55 17.13 -22.76
C PRO A 126 -19.45 18.19 -22.74
N ASN A 127 -19.18 18.76 -21.56
CA ASN A 127 -17.97 19.56 -21.34
C ASN A 127 -16.76 18.61 -21.19
N THR A 128 -16.08 18.30 -22.29
CA THR A 128 -15.01 17.29 -22.33
C THR A 128 -13.68 17.83 -21.82
N TYR A 129 -12.90 16.99 -21.13
CA TYR A 129 -11.51 17.30 -20.85
C TYR A 129 -10.70 17.29 -22.15
N HIS A 130 -9.87 18.30 -22.36
CA HIS A 130 -8.86 18.33 -23.41
C HIS A 130 -7.49 18.23 -22.74
N ARG A 131 -6.72 17.19 -23.08
CA ARG A 131 -5.30 17.10 -22.74
C ARG A 131 -4.49 17.70 -23.89
N ILE A 132 -3.45 18.46 -23.56
CA ILE A 132 -2.41 18.80 -24.53
C ILE A 132 -1.62 17.50 -24.74
N ASN A 133 -1.37 17.09 -25.98
CA ASN A 133 -0.33 16.08 -26.26
C ASN A 133 1.02 16.77 -25.98
N GLY A 134 1.38 16.88 -24.70
CA GLY A 134 2.69 17.34 -24.28
C GLY A 134 3.69 16.24 -24.61
N ALA A 135 4.84 16.60 -25.17
CA ALA A 135 6.03 15.80 -24.93
C ALA A 135 6.10 15.55 -23.41
N SER A 136 6.33 14.30 -22.99
CA SER A 136 6.69 14.00 -21.60
C SER A 136 7.83 14.94 -21.22
N VAL A 137 7.56 15.87 -20.31
CA VAL A 137 8.63 16.63 -19.67
C VAL A 137 9.21 15.66 -18.65
N GLN A 138 10.11 14.80 -19.12
CA GLN A 138 10.95 13.99 -18.23
C GLN A 138 11.80 14.96 -17.43
N MET A 139 11.71 14.88 -16.10
CA MET A 139 12.58 15.67 -15.21
C MET A 139 13.71 14.77 -14.73
N THR A 140 14.95 15.19 -15.03
CA THR A 140 16.15 14.51 -14.55
C THR A 140 16.78 15.40 -13.49
N PRO A 141 16.91 14.91 -12.24
CA PRO A 141 17.50 15.69 -11.18
C PRO A 141 19.01 15.87 -11.37
N SER A 142 19.57 16.90 -10.75
CA SER A 142 21.01 17.21 -10.83
C SER A 142 21.90 16.36 -9.92
N ASP A 143 21.31 15.43 -9.16
CA ASP A 143 22.01 14.65 -8.14
C ASP A 143 23.07 13.70 -8.73
N PRO A 144 24.32 13.73 -8.21
CA PRO A 144 25.47 13.07 -8.85
C PRO A 144 25.35 11.55 -9.02
N LYS A 145 24.61 10.86 -8.14
CA LYS A 145 24.43 9.40 -8.19
C LYS A 145 23.15 8.98 -8.91
N PHE A 146 22.32 9.91 -9.41
CA PHE A 146 21.10 9.57 -10.17
C PHE A 146 21.31 8.54 -11.29
N PRO A 147 22.42 8.53 -12.07
CA PRO A 147 22.68 7.49 -13.06
C PRO A 147 22.77 6.05 -12.52
N LEU A 148 23.00 5.89 -11.21
CA LEU A 148 23.04 4.60 -10.53
C LEU A 148 21.64 4.11 -10.10
N LEU A 149 20.65 5.01 -10.05
CA LEU A 149 19.29 4.75 -9.56
C LEU A 149 18.43 4.12 -10.66
N TRP A 150 18.81 2.93 -11.12
CA TRP A 150 18.11 2.22 -12.19
C TRP A 150 16.64 1.97 -11.85
N GLY A 151 16.31 1.78 -10.58
CA GLY A 151 14.93 1.58 -10.13
C GLY A 151 14.02 2.78 -10.43
N LEU A 152 14.57 3.99 -10.41
CA LEU A 152 13.88 5.23 -10.80
C LEU A 152 13.92 5.46 -12.31
N LYS A 153 15.10 5.24 -12.93
CA LYS A 153 15.28 5.31 -14.38
C LYS A 153 16.31 4.32 -14.90
N ASN A 154 15.84 3.34 -15.66
CA ASN A 154 16.64 2.32 -16.29
C ASN A 154 16.84 2.65 -17.78
N THR A 155 18.06 3.04 -18.11
CA THR A 155 18.52 3.31 -19.47
C THR A 155 19.23 2.12 -20.11
N GLY A 156 19.24 0.97 -19.43
CA GLY A 156 20.05 -0.20 -19.75
C GLY A 156 21.46 -0.15 -19.16
N GLN A 157 21.66 0.63 -18.10
CA GLN A 157 22.94 0.68 -17.39
C GLN A 157 23.28 -0.68 -16.75
N THR A 158 24.58 -0.93 -16.59
CA THR A 158 25.08 -2.14 -15.93
C THR A 158 25.09 -1.94 -14.42
N ASP A 159 24.54 -2.89 -13.67
CA ASP A 159 24.55 -2.87 -12.20
C ASP A 159 25.93 -3.24 -11.61
N GLY A 160 26.05 -3.17 -10.27
CA GLY A 160 27.27 -3.53 -9.54
C GLY A 160 27.70 -4.99 -9.67
N TYR A 161 26.81 -5.87 -10.15
CA TYR A 161 27.09 -7.28 -10.44
C TYR A 161 27.52 -7.53 -11.89
N GLY A 162 27.64 -6.48 -12.70
CA GLY A 162 28.04 -6.59 -14.11
C GLY A 162 26.91 -7.03 -15.04
N GLN A 163 25.65 -7.00 -14.59
CA GLN A 163 24.49 -7.33 -15.41
C GLN A 163 23.93 -6.07 -16.08
N ALA A 164 23.82 -6.11 -17.41
CA ALA A 164 23.18 -5.02 -18.16
C ALA A 164 21.66 -5.04 -17.94
N GLY A 165 21.10 -3.90 -17.53
CA GLY A 165 19.66 -3.72 -17.39
C GLY A 165 18.92 -3.73 -18.73
N ILE A 166 17.60 -3.91 -18.67
CA ILE A 166 16.70 -3.67 -19.79
C ILE A 166 16.14 -2.27 -19.61
N ALA A 167 16.38 -1.40 -20.60
CA ALA A 167 15.80 -0.06 -20.57
C ALA A 167 14.27 -0.13 -20.36
N ASP A 168 13.71 0.77 -19.54
CA ASP A 168 12.28 0.80 -19.17
C ASP A 168 11.84 -0.26 -18.13
N ALA A 169 12.78 -1.08 -17.63
CA ALA A 169 12.59 -1.89 -16.42
C ALA A 169 12.91 -1.05 -15.17
N ASP A 170 12.08 -0.05 -14.91
CA ASP A 170 12.15 0.91 -13.78
C ASP A 170 10.72 1.26 -13.32
N ILE A 171 10.49 2.32 -12.54
CA ILE A 171 9.14 2.72 -12.09
C ILE A 171 8.57 3.94 -12.83
N ASP A 172 9.18 4.42 -13.92
CA ASP A 172 8.81 5.65 -14.63
C ASP A 172 8.79 6.90 -13.71
N ALA A 173 9.79 7.04 -12.83
CA ALA A 173 9.84 8.15 -11.87
C ALA A 173 10.03 9.51 -12.57
N ASP A 174 10.90 9.58 -13.59
CA ASP A 174 11.17 10.82 -14.33
C ASP A 174 9.97 11.31 -15.15
N GLU A 175 9.12 10.40 -15.64
CA GLU A 175 7.83 10.77 -16.21
C GLU A 175 6.83 11.22 -15.15
N ALA A 176 6.81 10.58 -13.97
CA ALA A 176 5.93 10.91 -12.86
C ALA A 176 6.21 12.32 -12.29
N TRP A 177 7.49 12.68 -12.17
CA TRP A 177 7.93 14.00 -11.70
C TRP A 177 7.41 15.14 -12.56
N GLY A 178 7.19 14.91 -13.86
CA GLY A 178 6.49 15.84 -14.74
C GLY A 178 5.07 16.25 -14.29
N LEU A 179 4.47 15.53 -13.34
CA LEU A 179 3.16 15.82 -12.74
C LEU A 179 3.27 16.33 -11.30
N THR A 180 4.08 15.69 -10.47
CA THR A 180 4.39 16.08 -9.09
C THR A 180 5.71 15.46 -8.67
N THR A 181 6.49 16.16 -7.85
CA THR A 181 7.72 15.64 -7.23
C THR A 181 7.53 15.30 -5.75
N GLY A 182 6.30 15.39 -5.25
CA GLY A 182 5.97 15.15 -3.84
C GLY A 182 5.45 16.40 -3.14
N SER A 183 5.26 16.30 -1.83
CA SER A 183 4.98 17.42 -0.95
C SER A 183 5.32 17.07 0.50
N SER A 184 5.98 17.98 1.21
CA SER A 184 6.15 17.97 2.67
C SER A 184 4.84 18.00 3.48
N ALA A 185 3.68 18.13 2.82
CA ALA A 185 2.39 17.93 3.48
C ALA A 185 2.06 16.44 3.70
N VAL A 186 2.74 15.53 3.00
CA VAL A 186 2.51 14.08 3.08
C VAL A 186 3.51 13.46 4.04
N LYS A 187 2.99 12.73 5.03
CA LYS A 187 3.83 12.06 6.04
C LYS A 187 4.00 10.58 5.71
N VAL A 188 5.24 10.12 5.65
CA VAL A 188 5.61 8.72 5.50
C VAL A 188 6.32 8.26 6.76
N ALA A 189 5.69 7.34 7.51
CA ALA A 189 6.30 6.72 8.66
C ALA A 189 7.22 5.57 8.23
N VAL A 190 8.47 5.62 8.66
CA VAL A 190 9.46 4.57 8.46
C VAL A 190 9.60 3.83 9.79
N ILE A 191 8.95 2.66 9.89
CA ILE A 191 9.04 1.76 11.04
C ILE A 191 10.18 0.80 10.76
N ASP A 192 11.35 1.08 11.32
CA ASP A 192 12.61 0.41 10.95
C ASP A 192 13.67 0.54 12.07
N THR A 193 14.96 0.55 11.76
CA THR A 193 16.07 0.67 12.73
C THR A 193 16.32 2.09 13.24
N GLY A 194 15.47 3.05 12.88
CA GLY A 194 15.68 4.49 13.09
C GLY A 194 16.08 5.20 11.79
N VAL A 195 16.31 6.51 11.84
CA VAL A 195 16.80 7.29 10.69
C VAL A 195 17.90 8.25 11.14
N ASP A 196 19.02 8.29 10.41
CA ASP A 196 20.02 9.35 10.56
C ASP A 196 19.47 10.66 10.01
N ARG A 197 18.75 11.38 10.87
CA ARG A 197 18.09 12.66 10.56
C ARG A 197 19.06 13.79 10.19
N GLU A 198 20.36 13.62 10.45
CA GLU A 198 21.40 14.62 10.17
C GLU A 198 22.06 14.36 8.80
N HIS A 199 21.68 13.28 8.12
CA HIS A 199 22.18 12.95 6.80
C HIS A 199 21.83 14.05 5.78
N PRO A 200 22.80 14.64 5.04
CA PRO A 200 22.55 15.75 4.12
C PRO A 200 21.52 15.47 3.02
N GLU A 201 21.41 14.22 2.60
CA GLU A 201 20.37 13.76 1.64
C GLU A 201 18.93 13.91 2.18
N LEU A 202 18.75 13.95 3.49
CA LEU A 202 17.45 14.02 4.17
C LEU A 202 17.19 15.41 4.78
N ASP A 203 18.02 16.40 4.46
CA ASP A 203 17.84 17.77 4.95
C ASP A 203 16.48 18.31 4.50
N GLY A 204 15.74 18.89 5.44
CA GLY A 204 14.37 19.37 5.21
C GLY A 204 13.30 18.30 5.00
N GLN A 205 13.64 17.00 4.96
CA GLN A 205 12.67 15.91 4.76
C GLN A 205 12.16 15.33 6.08
N MET A 206 12.86 15.55 7.20
CA MET A 206 12.51 14.94 8.48
C MET A 206 11.36 15.64 9.19
N TRP A 207 10.44 14.85 9.74
CA TRP A 207 9.37 15.34 10.59
C TRP A 207 9.92 15.87 11.92
N VAL A 208 9.32 16.95 12.42
CA VAL A 208 9.63 17.53 13.72
C VAL A 208 8.33 17.79 14.47
N ASN A 209 8.22 17.26 15.69
CA ASN A 209 7.13 17.61 16.59
C ASN A 209 7.40 19.01 17.18
N ILE A 210 6.84 20.05 16.56
CA ILE A 210 6.99 21.43 17.06
C ILE A 210 6.22 21.68 18.36
N ALA A 211 5.35 20.74 18.78
CA ALA A 211 4.58 20.84 20.00
C ALA A 211 5.35 20.28 21.22
N ASP A 212 6.43 19.52 20.97
CA ASP A 212 7.27 18.93 22.01
C ASP A 212 8.69 19.54 21.98
N LEU A 213 9.24 19.86 23.15
CA LEU A 213 10.55 20.51 23.27
C LEU A 213 11.64 19.49 23.54
N PRO A 214 12.75 19.51 22.79
CA PRO A 214 13.77 18.48 22.92
C PRO A 214 14.49 18.54 24.27
N ASN A 215 14.70 17.37 24.88
CA ASN A 215 15.52 17.14 26.07
C ASN A 215 15.05 17.86 27.35
N ASN A 216 13.74 18.05 27.54
CA ASN A 216 13.19 18.61 28.78
C ASN A 216 12.60 17.55 29.72
N GLY A 217 12.48 16.29 29.26
CA GLY A 217 11.96 15.15 30.00
C GLY A 217 10.45 15.20 30.26
N LEU A 218 9.69 15.92 29.43
CA LEU A 218 8.25 16.13 29.54
C LEU A 218 7.56 15.78 28.23
N ASP A 219 6.38 15.18 28.32
CA ASP A 219 5.43 15.06 27.22
C ASP A 219 4.61 16.38 27.16
N ASP A 220 5.08 17.34 26.36
CA ASP A 220 4.56 18.71 26.35
C ASP A 220 3.21 18.81 25.60
N ASP A 221 2.99 17.94 24.62
CA ASP A 221 1.75 17.89 23.83
C ASP A 221 0.71 16.90 24.39
N SER A 222 1.09 16.13 25.42
CA SER A 222 0.28 15.12 26.10
C SER A 222 -0.18 13.98 25.18
N ASN A 223 0.63 13.62 24.20
CA ASN A 223 0.36 12.53 23.25
C ASN A 223 0.76 11.14 23.82
N GLY A 224 1.45 11.09 24.96
CA GLY A 224 1.91 9.87 25.62
C GLY A 224 3.38 9.53 25.39
N TYR A 225 4.09 10.32 24.58
CA TYR A 225 5.47 10.10 24.14
C TYR A 225 6.34 11.27 24.61
N VAL A 226 7.31 10.99 25.48
CA VAL A 226 8.15 12.03 26.10
C VAL A 226 9.26 12.43 25.12
N ASP A 227 9.45 13.75 24.93
CA ASP A 227 10.52 14.34 24.13
C ASP A 227 10.56 13.84 22.67
N ASP A 228 9.41 13.47 22.08
CA ASP A 228 9.27 12.89 20.73
C ASP A 228 9.48 13.91 19.58
N THR A 229 10.32 14.91 19.82
CA THR A 229 10.63 16.03 18.92
C THR A 229 11.04 15.56 17.52
N PHE A 230 11.76 14.43 17.42
CA PHE A 230 12.32 13.92 16.17
C PHE A 230 11.72 12.58 15.71
N GLY A 231 10.64 12.14 16.36
CA GLY A 231 10.05 10.81 16.18
C GLY A 231 10.17 9.98 17.45
N TRP A 232 10.08 8.66 17.31
CA TRP A 232 9.95 7.76 18.46
C TRP A 232 10.81 6.50 18.33
N ASP A 233 11.52 6.16 19.40
CA ASP A 233 12.19 4.87 19.58
C ASP A 233 11.37 3.97 20.51
N ALA A 234 10.65 3.01 19.92
CA ALA A 234 9.87 2.03 20.65
C ALA A 234 10.73 0.98 21.37
N VAL A 235 11.98 0.78 20.95
CA VAL A 235 12.90 -0.20 21.55
C VAL A 235 13.42 0.31 22.89
N ASN A 236 13.80 1.59 22.95
CA ASN A 236 14.33 2.22 24.16
C ASN A 236 13.28 3.06 24.93
N THR A 237 12.11 3.26 24.32
CA THR A 237 10.99 4.06 24.87
C THR A 237 11.41 5.51 25.13
N ASP A 238 11.98 6.16 24.11
CA ASP A 238 12.39 7.56 24.13
C ASP A 238 12.19 8.26 22.77
N GLY A 239 12.39 9.59 22.74
CA GLY A 239 12.21 10.42 21.55
C GLY A 239 13.42 10.48 20.59
N ASP A 240 14.38 9.54 20.67
CA ASP A 240 15.58 9.54 19.83
C ASP A 240 15.65 8.32 18.87
N PRO A 241 14.96 8.37 17.72
CA PRO A 241 14.96 7.28 16.73
C PRO A 241 16.22 7.29 15.84
N TYR A 242 17.41 7.54 16.39
CA TYR A 242 18.66 7.51 15.62
C TYR A 242 18.96 6.12 15.04
N ASP A 243 19.48 6.09 13.81
CA ASP A 243 19.80 4.83 13.12
C ASP A 243 21.21 4.35 13.44
N ASP A 244 21.31 3.40 14.36
CA ASP A 244 22.55 2.75 14.77
C ASP A 244 22.82 1.42 14.02
N HIS A 245 21.98 1.06 13.04
CA HIS A 245 22.15 -0.12 12.18
C HIS A 245 22.39 0.26 10.71
N GLY A 246 21.64 1.24 10.19
CA GLY A 246 21.74 1.80 8.85
C GLY A 246 20.62 1.43 7.88
N HIS A 247 19.70 0.54 8.28
CA HIS A 247 18.67 0.03 7.38
C HIS A 247 17.53 1.04 7.17
N GLY A 248 17.07 1.65 8.25
CA GLY A 248 16.04 2.69 8.21
C GLY A 248 16.46 3.95 7.43
N THR A 249 17.73 4.34 7.50
CA THR A 249 18.28 5.46 6.70
C THR A 249 18.31 5.12 5.21
N HIS A 250 18.58 3.85 4.85
CA HIS A 250 18.58 3.38 3.46
C HIS A 250 17.19 3.43 2.85
N VAL A 251 16.18 2.91 3.54
CA VAL A 251 14.80 2.97 3.05
C VAL A 251 14.27 4.41 3.00
N SER A 252 14.67 5.26 3.95
CA SER A 252 14.30 6.68 3.99
C SER A 252 14.80 7.45 2.77
N GLY A 253 16.07 7.29 2.39
CA GLY A 253 16.61 7.92 1.17
C GLY A 253 15.92 7.45 -0.12
N THR A 254 15.48 6.19 -0.18
CA THR A 254 14.73 5.67 -1.34
C THR A 254 13.33 6.29 -1.42
N ILE A 255 12.67 6.52 -0.28
CA ILE A 255 11.34 7.17 -0.23
C ILE A 255 11.45 8.65 -0.61
N GLY A 256 12.42 9.35 0.00
CA GLY A 256 12.39 10.80 0.13
C GLY A 256 13.74 11.50 0.25
N GLY A 257 14.83 10.95 -0.31
CA GLY A 257 16.06 11.73 -0.48
C GLY A 257 15.77 13.00 -1.28
N GLU A 258 16.15 14.16 -0.75
CA GLU A 258 15.86 15.47 -1.34
C GLU A 258 16.40 15.52 -2.77
N GLY A 259 15.50 15.68 -3.74
CA GLY A 259 15.85 15.65 -5.15
C GLY A 259 16.23 17.02 -5.69
N ASP A 260 17.12 17.02 -6.67
CA ASP A 260 17.64 18.21 -7.36
C ASP A 260 18.36 19.21 -6.45
N ASN A 261 19.00 18.72 -5.38
CA ASN A 261 19.83 19.52 -4.48
C ASN A 261 21.34 19.42 -4.82
N GLY A 262 21.72 18.52 -5.74
CA GLY A 262 23.09 18.34 -6.21
C GLY A 262 23.95 17.53 -5.24
N VAL A 263 23.34 16.80 -4.31
CA VAL A 263 23.97 15.92 -3.34
C VAL A 263 23.61 14.47 -3.69
N GLY A 264 24.49 13.53 -3.32
CA GLY A 264 24.15 12.10 -3.25
C GLY A 264 23.21 11.53 -4.33
N VAL A 265 22.06 11.03 -3.86
CA VAL A 265 21.03 10.28 -4.60
C VAL A 265 19.76 11.13 -4.78
N THR A 266 18.60 10.51 -4.94
CA THR A 266 17.28 11.16 -4.79
C THR A 266 16.26 10.08 -4.52
N GLY A 267 15.23 10.40 -3.74
CA GLY A 267 14.10 9.51 -3.49
C GLY A 267 13.07 9.51 -4.61
N VAL A 268 12.04 8.67 -4.45
CA VAL A 268 10.83 8.74 -5.30
C VAL A 268 10.13 10.09 -5.16
N ASN A 269 10.19 10.71 -3.98
CA ASN A 269 9.72 12.06 -3.71
C ASN A 269 10.92 12.97 -3.50
N TRP A 270 10.97 14.12 -4.18
CA TRP A 270 11.97 15.16 -3.94
C TRP A 270 11.61 16.04 -2.73
N ASP A 271 10.33 16.07 -2.36
CA ASP A 271 9.79 16.76 -1.19
C ASP A 271 8.75 15.85 -0.52
N VAL A 272 8.97 15.44 0.72
CA VAL A 272 8.08 14.62 1.54
C VAL A 272 8.44 14.85 3.02
N THR A 273 7.62 14.35 3.94
CA THR A 273 7.97 14.36 5.36
C THR A 273 8.12 12.94 5.89
N ILE A 274 9.34 12.57 6.27
CA ILE A 274 9.70 11.27 6.84
C ILE A 274 9.54 11.33 8.36
N VAL A 275 8.71 10.46 8.92
CA VAL A 275 8.63 10.25 10.37
C VAL A 275 9.50 9.05 10.72
N ALA A 276 10.56 9.29 11.48
CA ALA A 276 11.46 8.24 11.96
C ALA A 276 10.82 7.49 13.14
N ILE A 277 10.67 6.18 13.02
CA ILE A 277 10.15 5.34 14.10
C ILE A 277 11.04 4.11 14.23
N LYS A 278 11.80 4.03 15.33
CA LYS A 278 12.71 2.92 15.59
C LYS A 278 11.95 1.80 16.31
N ALA A 279 11.87 0.64 15.66
CA ALA A 279 11.27 -0.59 16.19
C ALA A 279 12.26 -1.77 16.19
N PHE A 280 13.48 -1.55 15.69
CA PHE A 280 14.54 -2.55 15.61
C PHE A 280 15.85 -1.97 16.14
N ASP A 281 16.55 -2.74 16.98
CA ASP A 281 17.80 -2.34 17.62
C ASP A 281 19.00 -2.34 16.65
N SER A 282 20.19 -1.99 17.16
CA SER A 282 21.47 -2.04 16.43
C SER A 282 21.82 -3.39 15.78
N ALA A 283 21.17 -4.49 16.19
CA ALA A 283 21.32 -5.82 15.62
C ALA A 283 20.20 -6.18 14.63
N GLY A 284 19.28 -5.25 14.34
CA GLY A 284 18.11 -5.46 13.50
C GLY A 284 17.04 -6.32 14.16
N THR A 285 17.00 -6.36 15.50
CA THR A 285 16.04 -7.15 16.27
C THR A 285 14.95 -6.26 16.87
N GLY A 286 13.70 -6.68 16.72
CA GLY A 286 12.52 -6.04 17.29
C GLY A 286 11.46 -7.07 17.66
N THR A 287 10.51 -6.69 18.49
CA THR A 287 9.40 -7.54 18.94
C THR A 287 8.06 -7.10 18.35
N ASP A 288 7.03 -7.95 18.47
CA ASP A 288 5.66 -7.55 18.11
C ASP A 288 5.17 -6.35 18.96
N GLU A 289 5.66 -6.19 20.20
CA GLU A 289 5.33 -5.06 21.07
C GLU A 289 5.88 -3.75 20.50
N ASP A 290 7.18 -3.73 20.17
CA ASP A 290 7.85 -2.57 19.56
C ASP A 290 7.19 -2.17 18.24
N CYS A 291 6.86 -3.17 17.39
CA CYS A 291 6.18 -2.94 16.12
C CYS A 291 4.76 -2.40 16.31
N ILE A 292 3.99 -2.90 17.28
CA ILE A 292 2.63 -2.42 17.57
C ILE A 292 2.68 -0.98 18.07
N GLU A 293 3.57 -0.67 19.02
CA GLU A 293 3.75 0.69 19.53
C GLU A 293 4.17 1.66 18.42
N ALA A 294 5.09 1.25 17.54
CA ALA A 294 5.47 2.04 16.38
C ALA A 294 4.30 2.31 15.41
N ILE A 295 3.40 1.33 15.22
CA ILE A 295 2.20 1.48 14.40
C ILE A 295 1.18 2.43 15.05
N GLU A 296 1.07 2.40 16.38
CA GLU A 296 0.23 3.32 17.15
C GLU A 296 0.77 4.75 17.07
N TYR A 297 2.08 4.94 17.23
CA TYR A 297 2.74 6.25 17.07
C TYR A 297 2.55 6.79 15.64
N ALA A 298 2.71 5.96 14.61
CA ALA A 298 2.44 6.35 13.22
C ALA A 298 0.99 6.83 13.00
N ALA A 299 0.02 6.26 13.72
CA ALA A 299 -1.37 6.73 13.70
C ALA A 299 -1.53 8.07 14.42
N GLU A 300 -0.88 8.25 15.57
CA GLU A 300 -0.94 9.47 16.38
C GLU A 300 -0.39 10.69 15.62
N VAL A 301 0.76 10.54 14.96
CA VAL A 301 1.33 11.61 14.11
C VAL A 301 0.55 11.84 12.81
N GLY A 302 -0.42 10.96 12.51
CA GLY A 302 -1.27 11.04 11.32
C GLY A 302 -0.53 10.74 10.03
N ALA A 303 0.31 9.70 10.02
CA ALA A 303 1.01 9.26 8.80
C ALA A 303 0.01 8.86 7.69
N ASP A 304 0.31 9.24 6.45
CA ASP A 304 -0.51 8.86 5.28
C ASP A 304 -0.10 7.48 4.75
N VAL A 305 1.19 7.16 4.88
CA VAL A 305 1.83 5.93 4.41
C VAL A 305 2.78 5.42 5.48
N VAL A 306 2.84 4.10 5.65
CA VAL A 306 3.78 3.40 6.53
C VAL A 306 4.62 2.46 5.66
N ASN A 307 5.95 2.54 5.81
CA ASN A 307 6.89 1.61 5.21
C ASN A 307 7.30 0.54 6.24
N CYS A 308 6.98 -0.73 5.95
CA CYS A 308 7.36 -1.89 6.74
C CYS A 308 8.35 -2.74 5.92
N SER A 309 9.62 -2.34 5.92
CA SER A 309 10.71 -3.04 5.23
C SER A 309 11.26 -4.24 6.03
N TRP A 310 10.37 -4.92 6.75
CA TRP A 310 10.66 -6.03 7.65
C TRP A 310 9.58 -7.12 7.51
N SER A 311 9.93 -8.35 7.91
CA SER A 311 9.05 -9.51 7.87
C SER A 311 9.38 -10.49 9.00
N GLY A 312 8.40 -11.27 9.45
CA GLY A 312 8.61 -12.35 10.43
C GLY A 312 7.91 -12.14 11.78
N GLY A 313 7.09 -11.10 11.94
CA GLY A 313 6.22 -10.91 13.10
C GLY A 313 4.95 -11.76 13.04
N GLY A 314 4.09 -11.70 14.06
CA GLY A 314 2.75 -12.29 14.03
C GLY A 314 2.66 -13.83 14.13
N THR A 315 1.44 -14.31 14.39
CA THR A 315 1.12 -15.74 14.58
C THR A 315 -0.03 -16.24 13.70
N GLY A 316 -0.58 -15.35 12.86
CA GLY A 316 -1.61 -15.66 11.89
C GLY A 316 -2.56 -14.49 11.61
N GLN A 317 -3.50 -14.71 10.71
CA GLN A 317 -4.52 -13.71 10.36
C GLN A 317 -5.37 -13.30 11.58
N GLY A 318 -5.32 -12.02 11.97
CA GLY A 318 -6.12 -11.46 13.07
C GLY A 318 -5.52 -11.66 14.47
N ASP A 319 -4.21 -11.50 14.59
CA ASP A 319 -3.48 -11.32 15.86
C ASP A 319 -3.34 -9.82 16.23
N ALA A 320 -2.57 -9.52 17.27
CA ALA A 320 -2.43 -8.16 17.79
C ALA A 320 -1.79 -7.20 16.78
N LEU A 321 -0.76 -7.65 16.06
CA LEU A 321 -0.10 -6.86 15.03
C LEU A 321 -1.07 -6.59 13.86
N SER A 322 -1.85 -7.60 13.45
CA SER A 322 -2.93 -7.43 12.47
C SER A 322 -3.99 -6.43 12.92
N ASP A 323 -4.41 -6.48 14.19
CA ASP A 323 -5.41 -5.56 14.77
C ASP A 323 -4.90 -4.11 14.78
N ALA A 324 -3.61 -3.89 15.08
CA ALA A 324 -2.98 -2.57 15.06
C ALA A 324 -2.96 -1.98 13.63
N ILE A 325 -2.51 -2.76 12.63
CA ILE A 325 -2.51 -2.35 11.22
C ILE A 325 -3.94 -2.07 10.73
N ALA A 326 -4.91 -2.90 11.10
CA ALA A 326 -6.30 -2.75 10.68
C ALA A 326 -6.98 -1.50 11.29
N ALA A 327 -6.53 -1.05 12.46
CA ALA A 327 -7.02 0.16 13.13
C ALA A 327 -6.41 1.45 12.55
N ASN A 328 -5.25 1.36 11.90
CA ASN A 328 -4.53 2.49 11.34
C ASN A 328 -5.09 2.89 9.95
N GLY A 329 -5.23 4.19 9.71
CA GLY A 329 -5.77 4.75 8.48
C GLY A 329 -4.79 4.79 7.30
N ALA A 330 -3.48 4.66 7.54
CA ALA A 330 -2.42 4.75 6.54
C ALA A 330 -2.41 3.56 5.58
N LEU A 331 -1.76 3.74 4.41
CA LEU A 331 -1.36 2.62 3.55
C LEU A 331 -0.07 1.99 4.08
N PHE A 332 -0.05 0.67 4.26
CA PHE A 332 1.12 -0.10 4.69
C PHE A 332 1.77 -0.78 3.49
N ALA A 333 2.95 -0.33 3.09
CA ALA A 333 3.79 -1.06 2.13
C ALA A 333 4.66 -2.05 2.92
N CYS A 334 4.52 -3.35 2.64
CA CYS A 334 5.14 -4.40 3.44
C CYS A 334 6.01 -5.32 2.58
N ALA A 335 7.25 -5.55 3.00
CA ALA A 335 8.18 -6.46 2.35
C ALA A 335 7.73 -7.92 2.46
N THR A 336 7.80 -8.69 1.38
CA THR A 336 7.37 -10.10 1.39
C THR A 336 8.37 -11.06 2.06
N GLY A 337 9.59 -10.63 2.36
CA GLY A 337 10.67 -11.46 2.89
C GLY A 337 11.68 -11.92 1.83
N ASN A 338 12.83 -12.44 2.26
CA ASN A 338 14.04 -12.64 1.46
C ASN A 338 14.54 -14.11 1.44
N GLU A 339 13.63 -15.08 1.58
CA GLU A 339 13.95 -16.51 1.73
C GLU A 339 13.69 -17.35 0.46
N SER A 340 13.39 -16.70 -0.68
CA SER A 340 13.05 -17.34 -1.96
C SER A 340 11.82 -18.26 -1.92
N HIS A 341 10.86 -18.00 -1.02
CA HIS A 341 9.67 -18.84 -0.83
C HIS A 341 8.47 -18.41 -1.69
N ASP A 342 7.67 -19.41 -2.09
CA ASP A 342 6.35 -19.20 -2.70
C ASP A 342 5.29 -19.14 -1.60
N LEU A 343 4.93 -17.92 -1.21
CA LEU A 343 3.98 -17.61 -0.12
C LEU A 343 2.59 -18.20 -0.37
N ASP A 344 2.18 -18.47 -1.62
CA ASP A 344 0.91 -19.15 -1.89
C ASP A 344 0.89 -20.61 -1.39
N THR A 345 2.06 -21.20 -1.11
CA THR A 345 2.23 -22.60 -0.73
C THR A 345 3.08 -22.83 0.52
N TRP A 346 3.83 -21.83 0.95
CA TRP A 346 4.66 -21.89 2.14
C TRP A 346 3.78 -21.94 3.39
N VAL A 347 4.28 -22.60 4.44
CA VAL A 347 3.49 -22.91 5.64
C VAL A 347 3.78 -21.97 6.81
N ASP A 348 4.95 -21.33 6.76
CA ASP A 348 5.30 -20.27 7.68
C ASP A 348 4.86 -18.98 6.98
N ASP A 349 4.14 -18.12 7.69
CA ASP A 349 3.58 -16.89 7.10
C ASP A 349 4.63 -15.76 7.21
N SER A 350 4.66 -14.85 6.23
CA SER A 350 5.48 -13.64 6.19
C SER A 350 4.63 -12.42 6.51
N PHE A 351 4.50 -12.11 7.79
CA PHE A 351 3.80 -10.89 8.25
C PHE A 351 4.78 -9.71 8.39
N PRO A 352 4.33 -8.48 8.07
CA PRO A 352 2.95 -8.08 7.86
C PRO A 352 2.43 -8.22 6.41
N ALA A 353 3.28 -8.58 5.45
CA ALA A 353 2.90 -8.61 4.03
C ALA A 353 1.72 -9.55 3.72
N GLU A 354 1.62 -10.71 4.40
CA GLU A 354 0.56 -11.67 4.16
C GLU A 354 -0.77 -11.35 4.86
N TYR A 355 -0.87 -10.28 5.67
CA TYR A 355 -2.16 -9.90 6.25
C TYR A 355 -3.18 -9.53 5.16
N ASP A 356 -4.34 -10.21 5.16
CA ASP A 356 -5.47 -9.91 4.25
C ASP A 356 -6.25 -8.67 4.72
N LEU A 357 -5.54 -7.53 4.76
CA LEU A 357 -6.05 -6.23 5.19
C LEU A 357 -6.16 -5.28 3.99
N PRO A 358 -7.22 -4.44 3.95
CA PRO A 358 -7.48 -3.56 2.81
C PRO A 358 -6.41 -2.48 2.63
N ASN A 359 -5.67 -2.13 3.69
CA ASN A 359 -4.64 -1.11 3.72
C ASN A 359 -3.20 -1.65 3.62
N VAL A 360 -2.98 -2.96 3.52
CA VAL A 360 -1.65 -3.56 3.30
C VAL A 360 -1.40 -3.77 1.81
N ILE A 361 -0.20 -3.47 1.29
CA ILE A 361 0.25 -3.87 -0.04
C ILE A 361 1.54 -4.69 0.09
N ALA A 362 1.50 -5.95 -0.35
CA ALA A 362 2.63 -6.87 -0.26
C ALA A 362 3.60 -6.66 -1.43
N VAL A 363 4.87 -6.36 -1.13
CA VAL A 363 5.88 -5.93 -2.10
C VAL A 363 6.98 -6.97 -2.27
N ALA A 364 7.03 -7.57 -3.46
CA ALA A 364 8.14 -8.42 -3.90
C ALA A 364 9.25 -7.58 -4.57
N ALA A 365 10.48 -8.11 -4.60
CA ALA A 365 11.61 -7.47 -5.25
C ALA A 365 11.79 -7.95 -6.70
N SER A 366 12.07 -7.01 -7.60
CA SER A 366 12.53 -7.29 -8.96
C SER A 366 13.91 -6.71 -9.24
N ASP A 367 14.61 -7.29 -10.21
CA ASP A 367 15.90 -6.80 -10.71
C ASP A 367 15.75 -5.83 -11.89
N ASN A 368 16.89 -5.33 -12.39
CA ASN A 368 17.00 -4.37 -13.51
C ASN A 368 16.57 -4.92 -14.87
N ARG A 369 15.93 -6.10 -14.91
CA ARG A 369 15.44 -6.79 -16.10
C ARG A 369 13.98 -7.23 -15.96
N ASP A 370 13.24 -6.67 -15.00
CA ASP A 370 11.85 -7.02 -14.65
C ASP A 370 11.69 -8.50 -14.22
N VAL A 371 12.73 -9.13 -13.66
CA VAL A 371 12.63 -10.50 -13.12
C VAL A 371 12.52 -10.43 -11.60
N VAL A 372 11.70 -11.28 -10.98
CA VAL A 372 11.68 -11.42 -9.51
C VAL A 372 13.08 -11.76 -9.03
N ALA A 373 13.58 -11.00 -8.07
CA ALA A 373 14.92 -11.18 -7.52
C ALA A 373 15.06 -12.58 -6.90
N GLU A 374 16.25 -13.19 -7.01
CA GLU A 374 16.46 -14.59 -6.61
C GLU A 374 16.10 -14.86 -5.15
N PHE A 375 16.39 -13.90 -4.26
CA PHE A 375 16.06 -13.96 -2.83
C PHE A 375 14.59 -13.64 -2.51
N SER A 376 13.85 -12.99 -3.40
CA SER A 376 12.51 -12.47 -3.06
C SER A 376 11.56 -13.62 -2.77
N ASN A 377 10.86 -13.55 -1.64
CA ASN A 377 9.60 -14.27 -1.52
C ASN A 377 8.62 -13.74 -2.58
N TYR A 378 7.72 -14.60 -3.03
CA TYR A 378 6.81 -14.32 -4.13
C TYR A 378 5.50 -15.09 -3.94
N GLY A 379 4.46 -14.74 -4.68
CA GLY A 379 3.20 -15.47 -4.69
C GLY A 379 2.26 -14.93 -5.75
N ALA A 380 1.62 -15.81 -6.53
CA ALA A 380 0.65 -15.39 -7.54
C ALA A 380 -0.61 -14.76 -6.92
N THR A 381 -0.85 -14.99 -5.63
CA THR A 381 -1.92 -14.33 -4.86
C THR A 381 -1.46 -13.59 -3.62
N ALA A 382 -0.34 -13.99 -3.00
CA ALA A 382 0.18 -13.38 -1.79
C ALA A 382 1.01 -12.11 -2.02
N ALA A 383 1.74 -12.00 -3.14
CA ALA A 383 2.47 -10.77 -3.49
C ALA A 383 1.60 -9.88 -4.41
N ASP A 384 1.30 -8.65 -3.99
CA ASP A 384 0.41 -7.75 -4.72
C ASP A 384 1.11 -7.11 -5.93
N ILE A 385 2.37 -6.72 -5.74
CA ILE A 385 3.17 -5.95 -6.71
C ILE A 385 4.67 -6.24 -6.55
N ALA A 386 5.44 -6.16 -7.63
CA ALA A 386 6.90 -6.13 -7.58
C ALA A 386 7.44 -4.70 -7.76
N ALA A 387 8.55 -4.38 -7.11
CA ALA A 387 9.28 -3.13 -7.27
C ALA A 387 10.81 -3.36 -7.28
N PRO A 388 11.61 -2.40 -7.79
CA PRO A 388 13.08 -2.52 -7.83
C PRO A 388 13.70 -2.80 -6.46
N GLY A 389 14.42 -3.91 -6.32
CA GLY A 389 14.99 -4.33 -5.04
C GLY A 389 16.39 -4.93 -5.11
N VAL A 390 17.10 -4.78 -6.24
CA VAL A 390 18.47 -5.29 -6.44
C VAL A 390 19.39 -4.13 -6.78
N GLN A 391 20.51 -3.99 -6.09
CA GLN A 391 21.51 -2.94 -6.27
C GLN A 391 20.89 -1.55 -6.17
N ILE A 392 20.07 -1.34 -5.14
CA ILE A 392 19.39 -0.07 -4.88
C ILE A 392 20.33 0.82 -4.07
N TRP A 393 20.82 1.88 -4.70
CA TRP A 393 21.64 2.90 -4.06
C TRP A 393 20.77 3.84 -3.23
N SER A 394 21.15 4.07 -1.98
CA SER A 394 20.49 5.04 -1.09
C SER A 394 21.46 5.59 -0.04
N SER A 395 20.99 6.50 0.82
CA SER A 395 21.70 7.01 2.00
C SER A 395 21.92 5.93 3.05
N ILE A 396 23.03 5.97 3.76
CA ILE A 396 23.28 5.18 4.99
C ILE A 396 23.80 6.14 6.08
N PRO A 397 23.79 5.79 7.37
CA PRO A 397 24.30 6.71 8.40
C PRO A 397 25.75 7.11 8.14
N GLY A 398 26.10 8.34 8.51
CA GLY A 398 27.47 8.80 8.40
C GLY A 398 28.40 8.05 9.36
N SER A 399 29.71 8.08 9.09
CA SER A 399 30.65 7.33 9.92
C SER A 399 30.86 8.00 11.28
N ALA A 400 30.29 7.44 12.35
CA ALA A 400 30.55 7.90 13.72
C ALA A 400 32.03 7.75 14.15
N ALA A 401 32.80 6.88 13.46
CA ALA A 401 34.25 6.74 13.66
C ALA A 401 35.05 7.95 13.15
N LYS A 402 34.39 8.90 12.46
CA LYS A 402 35.01 10.13 11.98
C LYS A 402 33.99 11.27 12.02
N LEU A 403 34.12 12.13 13.01
CA LEU A 403 33.34 13.37 13.09
C LEU A 403 33.98 14.45 12.21
N VAL A 404 33.14 15.33 11.65
CA VAL A 404 33.55 16.55 10.97
C VAL A 404 32.89 17.75 11.63
N GLN A 405 33.60 18.88 11.65
CA GLN A 405 33.08 20.11 12.24
C GLN A 405 31.82 20.58 11.50
N SER A 406 30.75 20.83 12.25
CA SER A 406 29.54 21.50 11.80
C SER A 406 29.41 22.87 12.46
N GLY A 407 29.10 23.89 11.65
CA GLY A 407 28.95 25.26 12.13
C GLY A 407 30.26 25.92 12.61
N ASN A 408 30.11 27.04 13.31
CA ASN A 408 31.24 27.80 13.84
C ASN A 408 31.69 27.22 15.19
N PRO A 409 33.00 27.14 15.44
CA PRO A 409 33.51 26.67 16.71
C PRO A 409 33.25 27.71 17.82
N VAL A 410 32.91 27.23 19.02
CA VAL A 410 32.85 28.07 20.23
C VAL A 410 34.25 28.36 20.79
N PHE A 411 35.21 27.50 20.43
CA PHE A 411 36.63 27.68 20.72
C PHE A 411 37.47 27.28 19.50
N ASN A 412 38.43 28.12 19.11
CA ASN A 412 39.33 27.86 17.99
C ASN A 412 40.70 28.45 18.30
N GLU A 413 41.73 27.62 18.31
CA GLU A 413 43.11 27.99 18.52
C GLU A 413 43.98 27.38 17.40
N THR A 414 44.68 28.24 16.67
CA THR A 414 45.60 27.85 15.58
C THR A 414 47.06 27.93 16.02
N PHE A 415 47.29 28.12 17.31
CA PHE A 415 48.57 28.44 17.96
C PHE A 415 49.30 29.64 17.36
N SER A 416 48.55 30.61 16.80
CA SER A 416 49.13 31.83 16.24
C SER A 416 49.17 32.96 17.27
N GLY A 417 50.39 33.31 17.73
CA GLY A 417 50.62 34.36 18.72
C GLY A 417 51.02 33.85 20.10
N THR A 418 50.43 34.36 21.18
CA THR A 418 50.66 33.90 22.56
C THR A 418 49.45 33.05 22.99
N PRO A 419 49.48 31.74 22.78
CA PRO A 419 48.30 30.89 22.96
C PRO A 419 47.92 30.77 24.44
N PRO A 420 46.62 30.64 24.78
CA PRO A 420 46.08 30.59 26.15
C PRO A 420 46.29 29.21 26.80
N TRP A 421 47.48 28.64 26.62
CA TRP A 421 47.83 27.31 27.10
C TRP A 421 48.98 27.45 28.08
N PHE A 422 48.81 26.93 29.29
CA PHE A 422 49.91 26.84 30.24
C PHE A 422 50.54 25.46 30.18
N VAL A 423 51.87 25.44 30.33
CA VAL A 423 52.66 24.22 30.33
C VAL A 423 52.76 23.71 31.77
N SER A 424 52.45 22.43 31.98
CA SER A 424 52.57 21.78 33.29
C SER A 424 54.03 21.48 33.59
N SER A 425 54.51 21.93 34.76
CA SER A 425 55.93 21.93 35.14
C SER A 425 56.45 20.59 35.68
N MET A 426 56.19 19.47 35.00
CA MET A 426 56.76 18.17 35.38
C MET A 426 57.87 17.77 34.38
N ILE A 427 59.10 17.98 34.80
CA ILE A 427 60.38 17.56 34.17
C ILE A 427 60.76 18.25 32.83
N ASN A 428 59.86 18.55 31.88
CA ASN A 428 60.15 19.33 30.65
C ASN A 428 58.93 20.14 30.12
N ASP A 429 59.18 21.23 29.38
CA ASP A 429 58.13 22.12 28.83
C ASP A 429 57.84 21.83 27.33
N TRP A 430 56.56 21.77 26.93
CA TRP A 430 56.15 21.86 25.52
C TRP A 430 56.56 23.22 24.92
N GLY A 431 56.88 23.26 23.63
CA GLY A 431 57.33 24.46 22.92
C GLY A 431 56.54 24.77 21.65
N ILE A 432 56.62 26.03 21.20
CA ILE A 432 56.10 26.46 19.90
C ILE A 432 57.19 26.20 18.84
N PHE A 433 56.93 25.31 17.89
CA PHE A 433 57.89 24.97 16.83
C PHE A 433 57.95 26.06 15.74
N ASN A 434 56.80 26.67 15.43
CA ASN A 434 56.63 27.81 14.52
C ASN A 434 55.36 28.59 14.92
N ASP A 435 55.03 29.70 14.24
CA ASP A 435 53.86 30.54 14.54
C ASP A 435 52.48 29.83 14.44
N THR A 436 52.43 28.52 14.17
CA THR A 436 51.20 27.74 13.98
C THR A 436 51.32 26.30 14.50
N THR A 437 52.24 25.93 15.40
CA THR A 437 52.37 24.52 15.83
C THR A 437 52.96 24.38 17.24
N PHE A 438 52.28 23.62 18.10
CA PHE A 438 52.78 23.21 19.42
C PHE A 438 53.40 21.81 19.35
N TRP A 439 54.54 21.61 20.01
CA TRP A 439 55.30 20.35 20.04
C TRP A 439 55.68 20.03 21.49
N SER A 440 55.65 18.74 21.87
CA SER A 440 56.12 18.26 23.17
C SER A 440 57.56 18.64 23.53
N ARG A 441 58.36 19.27 22.64
CA ARG A 441 59.64 19.94 22.98
C ARG A 441 60.18 20.85 21.86
N ALA A 442 60.71 22.05 22.12
CA ALA A 442 61.46 22.81 21.08
C ALA A 442 62.87 22.21 20.81
N PRO A 443 63.40 22.21 19.56
CA PRO A 443 64.67 21.56 19.25
C PRO A 443 65.83 22.35 19.87
N PHE A 444 66.44 21.81 20.92
CA PHE A 444 67.80 22.20 21.29
C PHE A 444 68.77 21.49 20.34
N ALA A 445 69.70 22.26 19.78
CA ALA A 445 70.63 21.82 18.75
C ALA A 445 71.26 20.44 19.06
N GLY A 446 70.83 19.41 18.33
CA GLY A 446 71.50 18.10 18.28
C GLY A 446 70.69 16.86 18.65
N HIS A 447 69.44 16.97 19.11
CA HIS A 447 68.56 15.80 19.35
C HIS A 447 67.20 15.98 18.67
N ALA A 448 66.73 14.94 17.98
CA ALA A 448 65.44 14.90 17.30
C ALA A 448 64.34 14.19 18.13
N ASP A 449 64.66 13.79 19.38
CA ASP A 449 63.89 12.79 20.12
C ASP A 449 63.31 13.36 21.43
N TYR A 450 62.12 12.90 21.84
CA TYR A 450 61.59 13.10 23.20
C TYR A 450 62.37 12.25 24.22
N VAL A 451 62.21 12.49 25.52
CA VAL A 451 63.00 11.82 26.57
C VAL A 451 62.21 10.64 27.16
N ASN A 452 62.89 9.57 27.57
CA ASN A 452 62.32 8.52 28.43
C ASN A 452 61.84 9.12 29.76
N ASP A 453 60.84 8.50 30.38
CA ASP A 453 60.20 8.93 31.62
C ASP A 453 59.66 10.38 31.54
N GLU A 454 59.21 10.81 30.36
CA GLU A 454 58.66 12.14 30.12
C GLU A 454 57.15 12.15 30.40
N GLN A 455 56.73 13.10 31.24
CA GLN A 455 55.32 13.40 31.42
C GLN A 455 55.13 14.91 31.30
N SER A 456 54.80 15.38 30.10
CA SER A 456 54.68 16.79 29.77
C SER A 456 53.31 17.08 29.17
N ALA A 457 52.63 18.13 29.62
CA ALA A 457 51.28 18.46 29.16
C ALA A 457 51.07 19.95 28.90
N ILE A 458 50.23 20.24 27.90
CA ILE A 458 49.65 21.55 27.66
C ILE A 458 48.19 21.54 28.09
N ILE A 459 47.81 22.55 28.87
CA ILE A 459 46.48 22.66 29.43
C ILE A 459 45.91 24.03 29.08
N LEU A 460 44.67 24.06 28.58
CA LEU A 460 43.97 25.32 28.34
C LEU A 460 43.77 26.06 29.68
N ASP A 461 44.10 27.35 29.73
CA ASP A 461 44.14 28.13 30.98
C ASP A 461 42.76 28.51 31.55
N HIS A 462 41.69 28.21 30.83
CA HIS A 462 40.30 28.42 31.21
C HIS A 462 39.39 27.30 30.67
N GLY A 463 38.19 27.17 31.25
CA GLY A 463 37.16 26.29 30.72
C GLY A 463 36.41 26.94 29.55
N VAL A 464 36.01 26.12 28.57
CA VAL A 464 35.19 26.51 27.43
C VAL A 464 33.73 26.21 27.75
N ASP A 465 32.86 27.18 27.52
CA ASP A 465 31.41 26.98 27.60
C ASP A 465 30.92 26.27 26.33
N ILE A 466 30.46 25.02 26.48
CA ILE A 466 29.92 24.20 25.39
C ILE A 466 28.41 24.00 25.51
N SER A 467 27.76 24.68 26.46
CA SER A 467 26.33 24.48 26.76
C SER A 467 25.40 24.83 25.59
N SER A 468 25.89 25.62 24.63
CA SER A 468 25.16 25.95 23.39
C SER A 468 25.36 24.95 22.25
N LEU A 469 26.28 23.99 22.39
CA LEU A 469 26.55 22.98 21.37
C LEU A 469 25.57 21.81 21.52
N SER A 470 24.92 21.47 20.42
CA SER A 470 23.96 20.37 20.34
C SER A 470 24.63 19.03 20.08
N THR A 471 25.83 18.98 19.50
CA THR A 471 26.62 17.76 19.23
C THR A 471 28.11 18.07 19.46
N PRO A 472 28.54 18.31 20.71
CA PRO A 472 29.86 18.86 20.96
C PRO A 472 30.98 17.86 20.65
N ALA A 473 32.02 18.32 19.95
CA ALA A 473 33.27 17.58 19.76
C ALA A 473 34.50 18.49 19.85
N LEU A 474 35.61 17.92 20.30
CA LEU A 474 36.94 18.51 20.21
C LEU A 474 37.59 18.00 18.92
N PHE A 475 38.06 18.91 18.06
CA PHE A 475 38.86 18.62 16.88
C PHE A 475 40.27 19.16 17.08
N PHE A 476 41.28 18.45 16.60
CA PHE A 476 42.67 18.91 16.62
C PHE A 476 43.47 18.20 15.55
N LYS A 477 44.50 18.86 15.03
CA LYS A 477 45.51 18.19 14.21
C LYS A 477 46.62 17.67 15.09
N THR A 478 47.08 16.46 14.80
CA THR A 478 48.23 15.87 15.49
C THR A 478 49.19 15.21 14.50
N TYR A 479 50.47 15.24 14.85
CA TYR A 479 51.49 14.37 14.30
C TYR A 479 52.13 13.67 15.49
N TYR A 480 52.18 12.35 15.49
CA TYR A 480 52.82 11.59 16.56
C TYR A 480 53.75 10.54 15.96
N ASP A 481 54.93 10.47 16.55
CA ASP A 481 55.97 9.50 16.28
C ASP A 481 56.55 9.12 17.63
N THR A 482 55.99 8.07 18.23
CA THR A 482 56.28 7.56 19.57
C THR A 482 56.54 6.05 19.51
N GLU A 483 57.09 5.48 20.57
CA GLU A 483 57.18 4.03 20.71
C GLU A 483 55.77 3.41 20.81
N GLU A 484 55.43 2.56 19.84
CA GLU A 484 54.12 1.94 19.72
C GLU A 484 53.78 1.11 20.97
N ASP A 485 52.63 1.40 21.59
CA ASP A 485 52.12 0.77 22.82
C ASP A 485 52.91 1.00 24.12
N TYR A 486 53.98 1.79 24.10
CA TYR A 486 54.73 2.16 25.32
C TYR A 486 54.63 3.65 25.63
N ASP A 487 54.61 4.49 24.59
CA ASP A 487 54.59 5.94 24.73
C ASP A 487 53.37 6.55 24.03
N TYR A 488 52.70 7.49 24.71
CA TYR A 488 51.35 7.92 24.37
C TYR A 488 51.21 9.44 24.27
N LEU A 489 50.45 9.89 23.26
CA LEU A 489 49.71 11.14 23.30
C LEU A 489 48.38 10.89 24.00
N ASN A 490 48.22 11.34 25.23
CA ASN A 490 46.94 11.32 25.95
C ASN A 490 46.19 12.64 25.72
N VAL A 491 44.88 12.54 25.47
CA VAL A 491 43.95 13.67 25.38
C VAL A 491 43.02 13.61 26.58
N TYR A 492 43.09 14.63 27.43
CA TYR A 492 42.28 14.73 28.63
C TYR A 492 41.20 15.79 28.50
N MET A 493 40.06 15.51 29.11
CA MET A 493 39.00 16.50 29.33
C MET A 493 38.77 16.69 30.83
N LYS A 494 38.67 17.95 31.26
CA LYS A 494 38.20 18.32 32.59
C LYS A 494 36.74 18.72 32.51
N ASP A 495 35.89 18.03 33.26
CA ASP A 495 34.47 18.38 33.39
C ASP A 495 34.25 19.65 34.24
N GLN A 496 33.01 20.13 34.27
CA GLN A 496 32.58 21.31 35.04
C GLN A 496 32.74 21.15 36.56
N ASP A 497 32.78 19.91 37.06
CA ASP A 497 32.99 19.58 38.47
C ASP A 497 34.48 19.56 38.84
N GLY A 498 35.36 19.64 37.85
CA GLY A 498 36.81 19.74 38.00
C GLY A 498 37.55 18.40 37.96
N THR A 499 36.90 17.31 37.53
CA THR A 499 37.51 15.98 37.38
C THR A 499 38.12 15.82 36.00
N TRP A 500 39.31 15.22 35.92
CA TRP A 500 39.99 14.92 34.66
C TRP A 500 39.73 13.49 34.22
N TRP A 501 39.43 13.32 32.93
CA TRP A 501 39.20 12.05 32.25
C TRP A 501 40.20 11.91 31.09
N ILE A 502 40.62 10.68 30.79
CA ILE A 502 41.32 10.36 29.54
C ILE A 502 40.27 9.91 28.55
N ASP A 503 40.02 10.71 27.53
CA ASP A 503 38.98 10.42 26.54
C ASP A 503 39.56 9.81 25.25
N LYS A 504 40.86 10.00 25.00
CA LYS A 504 41.57 9.46 23.83
C LYS A 504 43.06 9.28 24.11
N TRP A 505 43.68 8.30 23.45
CA TRP A 505 45.14 8.14 23.42
C TRP A 505 45.62 7.69 22.03
N TYR A 506 46.87 8.00 21.70
CA TYR A 506 47.55 7.58 20.48
C TYR A 506 48.97 7.11 20.80
N SER A 507 49.47 6.11 20.08
CA SER A 507 50.85 5.62 20.16
C SER A 507 51.35 5.23 18.77
N GLY A 508 52.66 5.11 18.59
CA GLY A 508 53.27 4.69 17.32
C GLY A 508 53.49 5.84 16.34
N TRP A 509 53.32 5.58 15.04
CA TRP A 509 53.66 6.54 13.97
C TRP A 509 52.47 6.91 13.09
N SER A 510 52.09 8.20 13.09
CA SER A 510 51.01 8.71 12.24
C SER A 510 51.43 8.89 10.77
N GLY A 511 52.73 8.99 10.48
CA GLY A 511 53.30 9.19 9.14
C GLY A 511 53.10 10.57 8.52
N THR A 512 52.02 11.25 8.87
CA THR A 512 51.64 12.59 8.41
C THR A 512 50.86 13.31 9.51
N TRP A 513 50.62 14.60 9.33
CA TRP A 513 49.58 15.30 10.07
C TRP A 513 48.22 14.66 9.79
N VAL A 514 47.53 14.30 10.85
CA VAL A 514 46.16 13.76 10.84
C VAL A 514 45.25 14.71 11.61
N GLU A 515 44.00 14.83 11.19
CA GLU A 515 42.96 15.51 11.97
C GLU A 515 42.23 14.44 12.79
N GLU A 516 42.13 14.69 14.09
CA GLU A 516 41.62 13.79 15.10
C GLU A 516 40.51 14.48 15.91
N PHE A 517 39.72 13.68 16.61
CA PHE A 517 38.61 14.20 17.41
C PHE A 517 38.40 13.43 18.73
N VAL A 518 37.73 14.10 19.65
CA VAL A 518 37.12 13.52 20.85
C VAL A 518 35.64 13.87 20.83
N ASN A 519 34.77 12.86 20.93
CA ASN A 519 33.34 13.08 21.09
C ASN A 519 33.08 13.61 22.50
N LEU A 520 32.50 14.81 22.61
CA LEU A 520 32.22 15.46 23.89
C LEU A 520 30.75 15.32 24.31
N ASP A 521 29.98 14.44 23.67
CA ASP A 521 28.60 14.12 24.06
C ASP A 521 28.40 13.91 25.57
N PRO A 522 29.30 13.19 26.29
CA PRO A 522 29.19 13.01 27.74
C PRO A 522 29.20 14.32 28.55
N TYR A 523 29.72 15.40 27.97
CA TYR A 523 29.81 16.73 28.57
C TYR A 523 28.74 17.70 28.01
N ARG A 524 27.75 17.21 27.24
CA ARG A 524 26.71 18.07 26.65
C ARG A 524 26.00 18.87 27.74
N GLY A 525 25.84 20.16 27.50
CA GLY A 525 25.17 21.09 28.42
C GLY A 525 26.09 21.68 29.49
N GLU A 526 27.34 21.23 29.61
CA GLU A 526 28.28 21.79 30.56
C GLU A 526 28.74 23.20 30.17
N THR A 527 28.90 24.06 31.18
CA THR A 527 29.29 25.47 30.99
C THR A 527 30.79 25.72 31.10
N SER A 528 31.58 24.68 31.39
CA SER A 528 33.03 24.79 31.55
C SER A 528 33.72 23.44 31.37
N VAL A 529 34.22 23.19 30.16
CA VAL A 529 35.03 22.00 29.82
C VAL A 529 36.44 22.42 29.42
N THR A 530 37.48 21.77 29.93
CA THR A 530 38.90 22.14 29.65
C THR A 530 39.67 21.00 28.99
N PRO A 531 40.21 21.15 27.77
CA PRO A 531 41.05 20.15 27.14
C PRO A 531 42.51 20.23 27.63
N ALA A 532 43.21 19.09 27.62
CA ALA A 532 44.65 19.01 27.78
C ALA A 532 45.26 17.91 26.89
N PHE A 533 46.49 18.14 26.43
CA PHE A 533 47.26 17.17 25.65
C PHE A 533 48.55 16.84 26.41
N GLU A 534 48.83 15.56 26.61
CA GLU A 534 49.98 15.06 27.37
C GLU A 534 50.79 14.08 26.53
N LEU A 535 52.11 14.26 26.50
CA LEU A 535 53.04 13.19 26.17
C LEU A 535 53.36 12.45 27.47
N TRP A 536 53.11 11.15 27.48
CA TRP A 536 53.50 10.25 28.55
C TRP A 536 54.41 9.17 27.96
N SER A 537 55.65 9.08 28.40
CA SER A 537 56.61 8.05 28.00
C SER A 537 57.15 7.26 29.18
N ASP A 538 57.57 6.03 28.89
CA ASP A 538 58.17 5.12 29.87
C ASP A 538 59.71 5.15 29.86
N GLY A 539 60.32 4.26 30.64
CA GLY A 539 61.77 4.27 30.92
C GLY A 539 62.67 3.74 29.81
N ASP A 540 62.15 3.12 28.75
CA ASP A 540 62.94 2.50 27.68
C ASP A 540 62.54 3.07 26.30
N ILE A 541 63.52 3.45 25.46
CA ILE A 541 63.28 3.65 24.02
C ILE A 541 64.03 2.51 23.33
N ASP A 542 63.32 1.51 22.76
CA ASP A 542 63.95 0.27 22.24
C ASP A 542 64.75 0.47 20.92
N SER A 543 64.96 1.73 20.51
CA SER A 543 65.59 2.08 19.25
C SER A 543 66.66 3.17 19.42
N THR A 544 67.86 2.78 19.81
CA THR A 544 69.07 3.64 19.74
C THR A 544 69.54 3.97 18.30
N SER A 545 68.71 3.70 17.27
CA SER A 545 69.07 3.91 15.87
C SER A 545 68.05 4.66 15.01
N ASP A 546 66.76 4.68 15.38
CA ASP A 546 65.72 5.45 14.72
C ASP A 546 65.05 6.32 15.79
N GLY A 547 65.38 7.61 15.82
CA GLY A 547 64.85 8.56 16.78
C GLY A 547 63.39 8.92 16.50
N PHE A 548 62.56 8.95 17.55
CA PHE A 548 61.13 9.26 17.48
C PHE A 548 60.86 10.75 17.75
N LEU A 549 60.09 11.44 16.90
CA LEU A 549 59.93 12.90 16.96
C LEU A 549 59.06 13.41 18.13
N GLY A 550 58.29 12.54 18.79
CA GLY A 550 57.33 12.91 19.84
C GLY A 550 55.98 13.33 19.27
N VAL A 551 55.29 14.24 19.95
CA VAL A 551 53.89 14.59 19.62
C VAL A 551 53.74 16.08 19.33
N PHE A 552 52.99 16.39 18.28
CA PHE A 552 52.70 17.75 17.84
C PHE A 552 51.20 17.94 17.79
N VAL A 553 50.72 19.12 18.21
CA VAL A 553 49.31 19.48 18.20
C VAL A 553 49.14 20.83 17.52
N ASP A 554 48.13 20.94 16.69
CA ASP A 554 47.75 22.18 16.01
C ASP A 554 46.22 22.25 15.86
N ASP A 555 45.69 23.43 15.51
CA ASP A 555 44.34 23.59 14.96
C ASP A 555 43.22 23.05 15.89
N VAL A 556 43.31 23.37 17.19
CA VAL A 556 42.39 22.88 18.23
C VAL A 556 41.08 23.66 18.20
N ARG A 557 39.97 22.94 18.05
CA ARG A 557 38.63 23.52 17.90
C ARG A 557 37.62 22.75 18.75
N MET A 558 36.70 23.47 19.40
CA MET A 558 35.48 22.88 19.95
C MET A 558 34.28 23.43 19.20
N ALA A 559 33.47 22.55 18.64
CA ALA A 559 32.35 22.90 17.78
C ALA A 559 31.27 21.83 17.82
N ASN A 560 30.13 22.10 17.19
CA ASN A 560 29.22 21.03 16.83
C ASN A 560 29.92 20.11 15.82
N SER A 561 29.55 18.84 15.86
CA SER A 561 30.02 17.83 14.93
C SER A 561 28.87 17.13 14.25
N VAL A 562 29.12 16.68 13.03
CA VAL A 562 28.28 15.68 12.37
C VAL A 562 29.16 14.50 11.94
N PRO A 563 28.59 13.30 11.78
CA PRO A 563 29.29 12.19 11.14
C PRO A 563 29.83 12.55 9.74
N ASP A 564 30.91 11.89 9.29
CA ASP A 564 31.40 12.07 7.91
C ASP A 564 30.46 11.38 6.90
N TYR A 565 29.81 12.19 6.06
CA TYR A 565 28.86 11.75 5.03
C TYR A 565 29.48 11.54 3.64
N THR A 566 30.80 11.73 3.47
CA THR A 566 31.46 11.71 2.15
C THR A 566 31.20 10.42 1.36
N ASN A 567 31.09 9.27 2.06
CA ASN A 567 30.82 7.96 1.47
C ASN A 567 29.57 7.30 2.08
N ALA A 568 28.63 8.08 2.61
CA ALA A 568 27.44 7.59 3.29
C ALA A 568 26.31 7.18 2.32
N TYR A 569 26.67 6.45 1.26
CA TYR A 569 25.73 5.89 0.30
C TYR A 569 26.16 4.50 -0.13
N ASP A 570 25.24 3.56 -0.17
CA ASP A 570 25.54 2.17 -0.53
C ASP A 570 24.40 1.49 -1.27
N ALA A 571 24.74 0.43 -2.01
CA ALA A 571 23.83 -0.33 -2.86
C ALA A 571 23.41 -1.64 -2.19
N TRP A 572 22.15 -1.75 -1.81
CA TRP A 572 21.63 -2.93 -1.10
C TRP A 572 20.62 -3.71 -1.93
N ASP A 573 20.47 -4.99 -1.57
CA ASP A 573 19.55 -5.94 -2.17
C ASP A 573 18.53 -6.36 -1.13
N GLY A 574 17.24 -6.35 -1.46
CA GLY A 574 16.19 -6.84 -0.58
C GLY A 574 14.78 -6.45 -1.02
N THR A 575 13.79 -7.21 -0.57
CA THR A 575 12.39 -6.75 -0.55
C THR A 575 12.23 -5.50 0.31
N SER A 576 13.11 -5.33 1.30
CA SER A 576 13.29 -4.10 2.08
C SER A 576 13.66 -2.87 1.25
N MET A 577 14.33 -3.03 0.11
CA MET A 577 14.65 -1.93 -0.82
C MET A 577 13.57 -1.75 -1.90
N ALA A 578 12.77 -2.78 -2.18
CA ALA A 578 11.61 -2.69 -3.08
C ALA A 578 10.43 -1.94 -2.43
N THR A 579 10.17 -2.23 -1.16
CA THR A 579 9.09 -1.65 -0.37
C THR A 579 9.09 -0.11 -0.32
N PRO A 580 10.22 0.58 -0.09
CA PRO A 580 10.28 2.05 -0.06
C PRO A 580 9.96 2.69 -1.41
N HIS A 581 10.18 2.00 -2.54
CA HIS A 581 9.69 2.50 -3.83
C HIS A 581 8.16 2.56 -3.86
N VAL A 582 7.47 1.53 -3.36
CA VAL A 582 6.00 1.50 -3.29
C VAL A 582 5.48 2.53 -2.29
N ALA A 583 6.09 2.65 -1.11
CA ALA A 583 5.76 3.67 -0.12
C ALA A 583 5.95 5.09 -0.71
N GLY A 584 7.06 5.31 -1.40
CA GLY A 584 7.37 6.56 -2.09
C GLY A 584 6.33 6.91 -3.15
N VAL A 585 5.94 5.96 -4.01
CA VAL A 585 4.89 6.22 -5.02
C VAL A 585 3.54 6.48 -4.34
N ALA A 586 3.19 5.76 -3.27
CA ALA A 586 1.96 6.03 -2.52
C ALA A 586 1.92 7.46 -1.97
N ALA A 587 3.04 7.96 -1.45
CA ALA A 587 3.18 9.34 -1.00
C ALA A 587 3.05 10.34 -2.17
N LEU A 588 3.65 10.02 -3.31
CA LEU A 588 3.55 10.83 -4.54
C LEU A 588 2.09 10.98 -5.02
N LEU A 589 1.31 9.89 -4.95
CA LEU A 589 -0.12 9.90 -5.24
C LEU A 589 -0.91 10.77 -4.26
N LYS A 590 -0.59 10.70 -2.97
CA LYS A 590 -1.22 11.51 -1.92
C LYS A 590 -0.90 12.99 -2.09
N ALA A 591 0.33 13.33 -2.47
CA ALA A 591 0.73 14.70 -2.79
C ALA A 591 -0.05 15.25 -3.99
N TYR A 592 -0.20 14.44 -5.06
CA TYR A 592 -0.96 14.81 -6.24
C TYR A 592 -2.47 14.93 -5.98
N LYS A 593 -3.01 14.04 -5.15
CA LYS A 593 -4.44 13.98 -4.79
C LYS A 593 -4.62 13.88 -3.26
N PRO A 594 -4.57 15.01 -2.53
CA PRO A 594 -4.62 15.00 -1.06
C PRO A 594 -5.92 14.43 -0.46
N ASP A 595 -7.03 14.47 -1.21
CA ASP A 595 -8.32 13.92 -0.80
C ASP A 595 -8.49 12.41 -1.07
N ALA A 596 -7.49 11.75 -1.67
CA ALA A 596 -7.52 10.32 -1.93
C ALA A 596 -7.53 9.54 -0.61
N THR A 597 -8.40 8.52 -0.55
CA THR A 597 -8.40 7.54 0.54
C THR A 597 -7.32 6.48 0.32
N THR A 598 -6.94 5.77 1.37
CA THR A 598 -6.03 4.62 1.33
C THR A 598 -6.44 3.57 0.28
N ALA A 599 -7.76 3.33 0.16
CA ALA A 599 -8.30 2.44 -0.85
C ALA A 599 -8.11 2.98 -2.28
N ASP A 600 -8.27 4.29 -2.50
CA ASP A 600 -8.03 4.92 -3.79
C ASP A 600 -6.55 4.82 -4.20
N ILE A 601 -5.64 5.05 -3.24
CA ILE A 601 -4.18 4.95 -3.44
C ILE A 601 -3.79 3.51 -3.79
N LYS A 602 -4.19 2.52 -2.98
CA LYS A 602 -3.93 1.10 -3.27
C LYS A 602 -4.48 0.69 -4.64
N ALA A 603 -5.71 1.10 -4.96
CA ALA A 603 -6.32 0.80 -6.26
C ALA A 603 -5.53 1.42 -7.42
N ALA A 604 -5.09 2.68 -7.29
CA ALA A 604 -4.29 3.36 -8.30
C ALA A 604 -2.92 2.71 -8.52
N LEU A 605 -2.23 2.31 -7.44
CA LEU A 605 -0.97 1.56 -7.51
C LEU A 605 -1.13 0.26 -8.32
N LEU A 606 -2.17 -0.53 -8.02
CA LEU A 606 -2.39 -1.82 -8.67
C LEU A 606 -2.93 -1.70 -10.10
N ALA A 607 -3.71 -0.65 -10.40
CA ALA A 607 -4.27 -0.42 -11.73
C ALA A 607 -3.27 0.27 -12.67
N GLY A 608 -2.36 1.08 -12.12
CA GLY A 608 -1.34 1.81 -12.86
C GLY A 608 -0.07 1.00 -13.11
N ALA A 609 0.11 -0.12 -12.43
CA ALA A 609 1.26 -1.01 -12.57
C ALA A 609 1.40 -1.60 -13.97
N ASP A 610 2.64 -1.78 -14.41
CA ASP A 610 2.94 -2.46 -15.66
C ASP A 610 2.78 -3.97 -15.53
N VAL A 611 2.26 -4.61 -16.58
CA VAL A 611 2.09 -6.07 -16.62
C VAL A 611 3.27 -6.70 -17.36
N LYS A 612 4.12 -7.41 -16.63
CA LYS A 612 5.36 -8.01 -17.16
C LYS A 612 5.26 -9.53 -17.19
N THR A 613 5.47 -10.14 -18.35
CA THR A 613 5.38 -11.61 -18.51
C THR A 613 6.40 -12.39 -17.69
N SER A 614 7.54 -11.77 -17.36
CA SER A 614 8.58 -12.30 -16.47
C SER A 614 8.10 -12.52 -15.03
N LEU A 615 7.03 -11.83 -14.61
CA LEU A 615 6.44 -11.95 -13.27
C LEU A 615 5.29 -12.97 -13.20
N ALA A 616 5.03 -13.69 -14.30
CA ALA A 616 3.90 -14.61 -14.41
C ALA A 616 3.94 -15.72 -13.35
N GLY A 617 2.86 -15.80 -12.56
CA GLY A 617 2.72 -16.80 -11.50
C GLY A 617 3.61 -16.54 -10.27
N LYS A 618 4.23 -15.37 -10.19
CA LYS A 618 5.08 -14.95 -9.06
C LYS A 618 4.52 -13.73 -8.33
N VAL A 619 3.73 -12.91 -9.01
CA VAL A 619 3.12 -11.70 -8.45
C VAL A 619 1.69 -11.59 -8.98
N ALA A 620 0.76 -11.14 -8.14
CA ALA A 620 -0.64 -10.96 -8.51
C ALA A 620 -0.78 -10.05 -9.74
N GLY A 621 -1.39 -10.57 -10.80
CA GLY A 621 -1.58 -9.84 -12.06
C GLY A 621 -0.28 -9.54 -12.83
N ASN A 622 0.85 -10.14 -12.42
CA ASN A 622 2.18 -9.94 -13.00
C ASN A 622 2.63 -8.46 -12.97
N ARG A 623 2.30 -7.76 -11.90
CA ARG A 623 2.43 -6.31 -11.78
C ARG A 623 3.83 -5.88 -11.33
N ARG A 624 4.43 -4.93 -12.06
CA ARG A 624 5.59 -4.14 -11.65
C ARG A 624 5.15 -2.71 -11.38
N LEU A 625 5.62 -2.10 -10.29
CA LEU A 625 5.28 -0.74 -9.89
C LEU A 625 5.59 0.28 -11.00
N ASN A 626 4.63 1.16 -11.29
CA ASN A 626 4.79 2.26 -12.22
C ASN A 626 4.18 3.54 -11.61
N ALA A 627 5.03 4.50 -11.26
CA ALA A 627 4.67 5.75 -10.62
C ALA A 627 3.79 6.62 -11.53
N LYS A 628 4.19 6.77 -12.79
CA LYS A 628 3.46 7.56 -13.78
C LYS A 628 2.09 6.96 -14.10
N GLY A 629 2.04 5.65 -14.26
CA GLY A 629 0.82 4.88 -14.48
C GLY A 629 -0.13 5.00 -13.28
N ALA A 630 0.39 4.92 -12.06
CA ALA A 630 -0.42 5.10 -10.85
C ALA A 630 -1.01 6.53 -10.75
N LEU A 631 -0.22 7.56 -11.06
CA LEU A 631 -0.71 8.95 -11.14
C LEU A 631 -1.77 9.17 -12.22
N ASP A 632 -1.73 8.39 -13.30
CA ASP A 632 -2.80 8.44 -14.33
C ASP A 632 -4.11 7.81 -13.85
N GLN A 633 -4.06 6.89 -12.87
CA GLN A 633 -5.24 6.21 -12.30
C GLN A 633 -5.83 6.92 -11.08
N ILE A 634 -5.03 7.69 -10.32
CA ILE A 634 -5.50 8.31 -9.08
C ILE A 634 -6.60 9.36 -9.36
N GLY A 635 -7.78 9.16 -8.77
CA GLY A 635 -8.96 10.01 -9.00
C GLY A 635 -9.76 9.69 -10.28
N VAL A 636 -9.35 8.68 -11.06
CA VAL A 636 -10.24 8.01 -12.02
C VAL A 636 -11.12 7.08 -11.19
N ALA A 637 -12.45 7.26 -11.26
CA ALA A 637 -13.36 6.29 -10.64
C ALA A 637 -12.98 4.91 -11.16
N ALA A 638 -12.68 3.97 -10.24
CA ALA A 638 -12.30 2.60 -10.59
C ALA A 638 -13.18 2.12 -11.74
N PRO A 639 -12.60 1.61 -12.86
CA PRO A 639 -13.39 1.26 -14.01
C PRO A 639 -14.55 0.36 -13.57
N ALA A 640 -15.78 0.75 -13.94
CA ALA A 640 -16.93 -0.12 -13.83
C ALA A 640 -16.57 -1.40 -14.60
N GLY A 641 -16.42 -2.54 -13.92
CA GLY A 641 -15.89 -3.74 -14.54
C GLY A 641 -14.93 -4.61 -13.70
N VAL A 642 -14.76 -4.39 -12.39
CA VAL A 642 -13.88 -5.25 -11.59
C VAL A 642 -14.54 -6.62 -11.37
N VAL A 643 -13.95 -7.69 -11.91
CA VAL A 643 -14.33 -9.06 -11.56
C VAL A 643 -13.50 -9.56 -10.38
N THR A 644 -14.10 -9.55 -9.20
CA THR A 644 -13.49 -9.99 -7.95
C THR A 644 -13.80 -11.46 -7.67
N ARG A 645 -12.78 -12.25 -7.33
CA ARG A 645 -12.96 -13.63 -6.85
C ARG A 645 -13.05 -13.66 -5.32
N ILE A 646 -14.01 -14.44 -4.82
CA ILE A 646 -14.11 -14.80 -3.40
C ILE A 646 -13.71 -16.27 -3.30
N GLN A 647 -12.54 -16.53 -2.72
CA GLN A 647 -11.95 -17.86 -2.60
C GLN A 647 -11.53 -18.19 -1.16
N GLY A 648 -11.14 -19.44 -0.94
CA GLY A 648 -10.68 -19.95 0.35
C GLY A 648 -10.35 -21.43 0.24
N ALA A 649 -9.57 -21.94 1.21
CA ALA A 649 -9.12 -23.34 1.26
C ALA A 649 -10.28 -24.34 1.18
N ASP A 650 -11.44 -23.98 1.71
CA ASP A 650 -12.67 -24.74 1.58
C ASP A 650 -13.93 -23.86 1.54
N ARG A 651 -15.08 -24.51 1.39
CA ARG A 651 -16.40 -23.88 1.34
C ARG A 651 -16.77 -23.08 2.60
N TYR A 652 -16.18 -23.38 3.76
CA TYR A 652 -16.44 -22.67 5.01
C TYR A 652 -15.64 -21.37 5.07
N VAL A 653 -14.39 -21.40 4.57
CA VAL A 653 -13.59 -20.18 4.37
C VAL A 653 -14.25 -19.26 3.34
N VAL A 654 -14.71 -19.81 2.21
CA VAL A 654 -15.47 -19.05 1.19
C VAL A 654 -16.73 -18.44 1.78
N ALA A 655 -17.49 -19.18 2.59
CA ALA A 655 -18.68 -18.67 3.28
C ALA A 655 -18.36 -17.51 4.24
N ALA A 656 -17.26 -17.62 5.00
CA ALA A 656 -16.81 -16.57 5.89
C ALA A 656 -16.36 -15.31 5.13
N ALA A 657 -15.61 -15.47 4.04
CA ALA A 657 -15.17 -14.37 3.18
C ALA A 657 -16.36 -13.61 2.56
N MET A 658 -17.39 -14.32 2.10
CA MET A 658 -18.63 -13.70 1.62
C MET A 658 -19.38 -12.94 2.72
N ALA A 659 -19.38 -13.46 3.96
CA ALA A 659 -19.98 -12.77 5.09
C ALA A 659 -19.24 -11.45 5.41
N ARG A 660 -17.90 -11.47 5.41
CA ARG A 660 -17.10 -10.25 5.60
C ARG A 660 -17.33 -9.24 4.48
N LYS A 661 -17.15 -9.64 3.21
CA LYS A 661 -17.35 -8.72 2.07
C LYS A 661 -18.78 -8.18 1.96
N GLY A 662 -19.80 -8.93 2.38
CA GLY A 662 -21.20 -8.51 2.28
C GLY A 662 -21.70 -7.63 3.43
N TRP A 663 -21.12 -7.78 4.63
CA TRP A 663 -21.65 -7.18 5.85
C TRP A 663 -20.61 -6.43 6.69
N ASP A 664 -19.33 -6.52 6.35
CA ASP A 664 -18.23 -5.73 6.91
C ASP A 664 -17.24 -5.34 5.78
N PRO A 665 -17.70 -4.61 4.74
CA PRO A 665 -16.93 -4.35 3.53
C PRO A 665 -15.67 -3.50 3.76
N SER A 666 -15.62 -2.73 4.84
CA SER A 666 -14.46 -1.95 5.29
C SER A 666 -13.44 -2.77 6.10
N ALA A 667 -13.75 -4.04 6.40
CA ALA A 667 -12.91 -4.94 7.20
C ALA A 667 -12.48 -4.38 8.57
N ASN A 668 -13.24 -3.45 9.13
CA ASN A 668 -12.94 -2.77 10.40
C ASN A 668 -13.74 -3.32 11.59
N GLY A 669 -14.33 -4.52 11.43
CA GLY A 669 -15.07 -5.19 12.50
C GLY A 669 -16.36 -4.47 12.91
N THR A 670 -16.88 -3.54 12.09
CA THR A 670 -18.05 -2.74 12.47
C THR A 670 -19.37 -3.50 12.31
N TRP A 671 -19.46 -4.41 11.34
CA TRP A 671 -20.64 -5.25 11.06
C TRP A 671 -21.98 -4.50 11.21
N PRO A 672 -22.19 -3.39 10.47
CA PRO A 672 -23.28 -2.46 10.69
C PRO A 672 -24.66 -3.14 10.62
N GLY A 673 -25.38 -3.08 11.74
CA GLY A 673 -26.75 -3.57 11.84
C GLY A 673 -26.93 -5.09 11.85
N VAL A 674 -25.85 -5.88 11.99
CA VAL A 674 -25.92 -7.35 11.94
C VAL A 674 -26.21 -7.97 13.31
N THR A 675 -27.49 -8.11 13.66
CA THR A 675 -27.89 -8.68 14.96
C THR A 675 -28.15 -10.19 14.93
N HIS A 676 -28.09 -10.78 13.74
CA HIS A 676 -28.47 -12.17 13.49
C HIS A 676 -27.46 -12.84 12.56
N VAL A 677 -27.29 -14.16 12.69
CA VAL A 677 -26.55 -15.00 11.75
C VAL A 677 -27.31 -16.29 11.48
N ILE A 678 -27.32 -16.74 10.23
CA ILE A 678 -27.94 -18.01 9.83
C ILE A 678 -26.83 -19.06 9.69
N VAL A 679 -26.97 -20.21 10.34
CA VAL A 679 -25.98 -21.29 10.28
C VAL A 679 -26.64 -22.56 9.75
N ALA A 680 -26.07 -23.14 8.70
CA ALA A 680 -26.58 -24.33 8.04
C ALA A 680 -25.47 -25.34 7.72
N ASN A 681 -25.82 -26.60 7.46
CA ASN A 681 -24.82 -27.61 7.10
C ASN A 681 -24.36 -27.42 5.64
N GLY A 682 -23.05 -27.34 5.40
CA GLY A 682 -22.40 -27.19 4.09
C GLY A 682 -21.83 -28.48 3.48
N GLU A 683 -22.02 -29.63 4.13
CA GLU A 683 -21.57 -30.94 3.67
C GLU A 683 -22.33 -31.39 2.42
N THR A 684 -21.61 -32.07 1.53
CA THR A 684 -22.19 -32.59 0.29
C THR A 684 -23.33 -33.56 0.60
N GLY A 685 -24.51 -33.35 0.02
CA GLY A 685 -25.72 -34.13 0.26
C GLY A 685 -26.62 -33.60 1.39
N LYS A 686 -26.21 -32.54 2.11
CA LYS A 686 -27.01 -31.89 3.17
C LYS A 686 -27.60 -30.54 2.74
N GLU A 687 -27.44 -30.15 1.48
CA GLU A 687 -27.78 -28.81 0.96
C GLU A 687 -29.29 -28.52 0.96
N ALA A 688 -30.12 -29.57 0.94
CA ALA A 688 -31.57 -29.43 0.76
C ALA A 688 -32.26 -28.55 1.82
N ASP A 689 -31.83 -28.60 3.08
CA ASP A 689 -32.37 -27.76 4.15
C ASP A 689 -31.91 -26.28 3.99
N PRO A 690 -30.60 -25.99 3.80
CA PRO A 690 -30.09 -24.65 3.51
C PRO A 690 -30.73 -23.91 2.32
N LEU A 691 -31.24 -24.60 1.29
CA LEU A 691 -31.75 -23.96 0.06
C LEU A 691 -32.82 -22.89 0.29
N SER A 692 -33.59 -22.98 1.38
CA SER A 692 -34.66 -22.04 1.71
C SER A 692 -34.24 -20.93 2.69
N ALA A 693 -32.97 -20.91 3.11
CA ALA A 693 -32.48 -20.01 4.16
C ALA A 693 -32.34 -18.55 3.72
N ALA A 694 -32.11 -18.28 2.42
CA ALA A 694 -31.82 -16.94 1.92
C ALA A 694 -32.93 -15.91 2.23
N GLY A 695 -34.21 -16.30 2.13
CA GLY A 695 -35.33 -15.42 2.49
C GLY A 695 -35.37 -15.07 3.97
N LEU A 696 -34.95 -16.00 4.85
CA LEU A 696 -34.83 -15.74 6.28
C LEU A 696 -33.64 -14.83 6.59
N ALA A 697 -32.51 -15.08 5.94
CA ALA A 697 -31.32 -14.25 6.04
C ALA A 697 -31.66 -12.80 5.64
N GLY A 698 -32.40 -12.60 4.55
CA GLY A 698 -32.89 -11.30 4.11
C GLY A 698 -33.91 -10.67 5.07
N ALA A 699 -34.75 -11.48 5.72
CA ALA A 699 -35.68 -10.97 6.73
C ALA A 699 -34.97 -10.34 7.93
N TYR A 700 -33.79 -10.85 8.30
CA TYR A 700 -32.98 -10.35 9.42
C TYR A 700 -31.79 -9.47 9.00
N ASN A 701 -31.54 -9.25 7.71
CA ASN A 701 -30.29 -8.65 7.21
C ASN A 701 -29.04 -9.39 7.74
N ALA A 702 -29.04 -10.72 7.65
CA ALA A 702 -28.03 -11.59 8.25
C ALA A 702 -27.17 -12.32 7.19
N PRO A 703 -25.88 -12.60 7.46
CA PRO A 703 -25.10 -13.51 6.65
C PRO A 703 -25.55 -14.97 6.85
N VAL A 704 -25.26 -15.81 5.84
CA VAL A 704 -25.40 -17.27 5.91
C VAL A 704 -24.01 -17.89 6.02
N LEU A 705 -23.78 -18.62 7.09
CA LEU A 705 -22.54 -19.37 7.33
C LEU A 705 -22.78 -20.87 7.26
N LEU A 706 -21.73 -21.61 6.91
CA LEU A 706 -21.77 -23.06 6.78
C LEU A 706 -21.04 -23.74 7.94
N THR A 707 -21.48 -24.94 8.31
CA THR A 707 -20.78 -25.80 9.27
C THR A 707 -20.82 -27.26 8.81
N GLN A 708 -20.05 -28.11 9.48
CA GLN A 708 -20.07 -29.57 9.29
C GLN A 708 -20.96 -30.23 10.35
N ALA A 709 -21.31 -31.50 10.20
CA ALA A 709 -21.96 -32.25 11.28
C ALA A 709 -20.96 -32.54 12.42
N GLY A 710 -19.72 -32.89 12.05
CA GLY A 710 -18.68 -33.34 12.99
C GLY A 710 -18.01 -32.22 13.80
N ARG A 711 -17.85 -31.02 13.24
CA ARG A 711 -17.15 -29.88 13.88
C ARG A 711 -17.69 -28.53 13.41
N LEU A 712 -17.41 -27.47 14.18
CA LEU A 712 -17.64 -26.08 13.79
C LEU A 712 -16.34 -25.60 13.13
N PRO A 713 -16.34 -25.30 11.82
CA PRO A 713 -15.15 -24.81 11.12
C PRO A 713 -14.59 -23.54 11.79
N SER A 714 -13.26 -23.39 11.82
CA SER A 714 -12.58 -22.23 12.41
C SER A 714 -13.03 -20.93 11.76
N ALA A 715 -13.12 -20.89 10.43
CA ALA A 715 -13.60 -19.72 9.68
C ALA A 715 -15.03 -19.30 10.09
N THR A 716 -15.93 -20.27 10.25
CA THR A 716 -17.30 -20.02 10.73
C THR A 716 -17.31 -19.52 12.16
N ARG A 717 -16.50 -20.12 13.04
CA ARG A 717 -16.35 -19.68 14.43
C ARG A 717 -15.83 -18.24 14.48
N SER A 718 -14.81 -17.89 13.70
CA SER A 718 -14.21 -16.55 13.63
C SER A 718 -15.26 -15.48 13.33
N VAL A 719 -16.07 -15.65 12.28
CA VAL A 719 -17.12 -14.66 11.95
C VAL A 719 -18.16 -14.55 13.07
N ILE A 720 -18.57 -15.66 13.69
CA ILE A 720 -19.51 -15.64 14.81
C ILE A 720 -18.88 -14.92 16.02
N THR A 721 -17.60 -15.14 16.32
CA THR A 721 -16.88 -14.47 17.41
C THR A 721 -16.79 -12.96 17.17
N GLN A 722 -16.40 -12.51 15.97
CA GLN A 722 -16.31 -11.08 15.63
C GLN A 722 -17.67 -10.39 15.80
N LEU A 723 -18.72 -10.97 15.23
CA LEU A 723 -20.08 -10.47 15.38
C LEU A 723 -20.54 -10.47 16.85
N ALA A 724 -20.27 -11.53 17.60
CA ALA A 724 -20.67 -11.64 19.00
C ALA A 724 -19.94 -10.64 19.90
N ALA A 725 -18.64 -10.42 19.67
CA ALA A 725 -17.84 -9.41 20.35
C ALA A 725 -18.41 -8.00 20.08
N LYS A 726 -18.69 -7.67 18.82
CA LYS A 726 -19.31 -6.39 18.45
C LYS A 726 -20.66 -6.18 19.12
N ARG A 727 -21.54 -7.18 19.09
CA ARG A 727 -22.86 -7.09 19.72
C ARG A 727 -22.76 -6.96 21.24
N LYS A 728 -21.80 -7.66 21.86
CA LYS A 728 -21.51 -7.54 23.30
C LYS A 728 -21.02 -6.14 23.67
N ALA A 729 -20.13 -5.56 22.87
CA ALA A 729 -19.68 -4.17 23.03
C ALA A 729 -20.85 -3.17 22.94
N GLU A 730 -21.85 -3.46 22.12
CA GLU A 730 -23.09 -2.68 22.00
C GLU A 730 -24.16 -3.02 23.06
N GLY A 731 -23.83 -3.81 24.09
CA GLY A 731 -24.75 -4.17 25.16
C GLY A 731 -25.83 -5.19 24.76
N SER A 732 -25.63 -5.94 23.67
CA SER A 732 -26.57 -6.93 23.14
C SER A 732 -25.91 -8.29 22.93
N SER A 733 -26.67 -9.28 22.46
CA SER A 733 -26.14 -10.60 22.10
C SER A 733 -26.47 -10.97 20.66
N LEU A 734 -25.55 -11.68 20.01
CA LEU A 734 -25.74 -12.20 18.67
C LEU A 734 -26.76 -13.35 18.67
N LYS A 735 -27.77 -13.26 17.82
CA LYS A 735 -28.78 -14.32 17.66
C LYS A 735 -28.39 -15.25 16.52
N VAL A 736 -28.33 -16.54 16.80
CA VAL A 736 -27.94 -17.58 15.83
C VAL A 736 -29.15 -18.44 15.47
N HIS A 737 -29.44 -18.56 14.18
CA HIS A 737 -30.53 -19.41 13.66
C HIS A 737 -29.98 -20.65 12.96
N LEU A 738 -30.29 -21.81 13.52
CA LEU A 738 -29.87 -23.10 12.99
C LEU A 738 -30.88 -23.64 11.98
N ILE A 739 -30.44 -23.94 10.76
CA ILE A 739 -31.29 -24.49 9.69
C ILE A 739 -31.11 -26.00 9.59
N GLY A 740 -32.22 -26.73 9.71
CA GLY A 740 -32.27 -28.19 9.56
C GLY A 740 -32.39 -28.96 10.87
N GLY A 741 -32.78 -30.24 10.74
CA GLY A 741 -32.94 -31.16 11.87
C GLY A 741 -31.61 -31.58 12.50
N THR A 742 -31.65 -32.27 13.64
CA THR A 742 -30.45 -32.76 14.36
C THR A 742 -29.63 -33.76 13.55
N ALA A 743 -30.24 -34.47 12.61
CA ALA A 743 -29.55 -35.38 11.67
C ALA A 743 -28.73 -34.64 10.58
N SER A 744 -29.04 -33.37 10.33
CA SER A 744 -28.25 -32.50 9.44
C SER A 744 -27.28 -31.68 10.27
N LEU A 745 -27.74 -31.11 11.38
CA LEU A 745 -26.96 -30.22 12.22
C LEU A 745 -27.07 -30.66 13.67
N PRO A 746 -26.14 -31.50 14.19
CA PRO A 746 -26.23 -32.06 15.55
C PRO A 746 -26.23 -31.00 16.65
N ASP A 747 -26.78 -31.34 17.81
CA ASP A 747 -26.83 -30.42 18.95
C ASP A 747 -25.45 -30.10 19.54
N ALA A 748 -24.44 -30.93 19.28
CA ALA A 748 -23.05 -30.62 19.55
C ALA A 748 -22.60 -29.31 18.85
N ARG A 749 -23.08 -29.05 17.61
CA ARG A 749 -22.76 -27.82 16.88
C ARG A 749 -23.34 -26.58 17.59
N TRP A 750 -24.57 -26.70 18.09
CA TRP A 750 -25.16 -25.65 18.92
C TRP A 750 -24.37 -25.42 20.21
N ASN A 751 -23.93 -26.51 20.86
CA ASN A 751 -23.16 -26.42 22.09
C ASN A 751 -21.81 -25.70 21.90
N GLU A 752 -21.17 -25.85 20.74
CA GLU A 752 -19.96 -25.10 20.42
C GLU A 752 -20.26 -23.63 20.08
N ILE A 753 -21.35 -23.34 19.37
CA ILE A 753 -21.72 -21.96 19.03
C ILE A 753 -22.14 -21.17 20.27
N LYS A 754 -22.97 -21.75 21.15
CA LYS A 754 -23.44 -21.08 22.38
C LYS A 754 -22.32 -20.81 23.38
N ALA A 755 -21.18 -21.51 23.25
CA ALA A 755 -20.01 -21.33 24.12
C ALA A 755 -19.19 -20.08 23.74
N ILE A 756 -19.43 -19.49 22.56
CA ILE A 756 -18.76 -18.26 22.13
C ILE A 756 -19.30 -17.06 22.93
N PRO A 757 -18.44 -16.28 23.61
CA PRO A 757 -18.87 -15.11 24.37
C PRO A 757 -19.63 -14.10 23.51
N GLY A 758 -20.77 -13.60 24.00
CA GLY A 758 -21.62 -12.65 23.27
C GLY A 758 -22.70 -13.28 22.39
N VAL A 759 -22.71 -14.62 22.23
CA VAL A 759 -23.82 -15.34 21.58
C VAL A 759 -24.98 -15.52 22.54
N SER A 760 -26.22 -15.35 22.05
CA SER A 760 -27.43 -15.59 22.84
C SER A 760 -27.53 -17.05 23.30
N ALA A 761 -27.85 -17.25 24.57
CA ALA A 761 -28.06 -18.59 25.14
C ALA A 761 -29.32 -19.30 24.59
N THR A 762 -30.23 -18.56 23.95
CA THR A 762 -31.47 -19.13 23.40
C THR A 762 -31.20 -19.86 22.09
N LYS A 763 -31.39 -21.17 22.10
CA LYS A 763 -31.33 -22.01 20.90
C LYS A 763 -32.51 -21.71 19.98
N ASP A 764 -32.24 -21.20 18.78
CA ASP A 764 -33.24 -21.06 17.74
C ASP A 764 -32.94 -21.99 16.57
N ARG A 765 -33.79 -23.02 16.39
CA ARG A 765 -33.64 -24.03 15.34
C ARG A 765 -34.90 -24.12 14.51
N LEU A 766 -34.75 -24.00 13.19
CA LEU A 766 -35.80 -24.23 12.21
C LEU A 766 -35.61 -25.61 11.59
N ALA A 767 -36.28 -26.60 12.18
CA ALA A 767 -36.23 -28.00 11.78
C ALA A 767 -37.63 -28.53 11.43
N GLY A 768 -37.69 -29.67 10.77
CA GLY A 768 -38.92 -30.37 10.42
C GLY A 768 -38.66 -31.86 10.17
N ALA A 769 -39.74 -32.64 10.00
CA ALA A 769 -39.64 -34.06 9.68
C ALA A 769 -38.95 -34.31 8.33
N ASP A 770 -39.04 -33.34 7.42
CA ASP A 770 -38.39 -33.34 6.12
C ASP A 770 -38.09 -31.90 5.67
N ARG A 771 -37.39 -31.77 4.54
CA ARG A 771 -37.02 -30.48 3.92
C ARG A 771 -38.22 -29.58 3.60
N TYR A 772 -39.38 -30.18 3.34
CA TYR A 772 -40.60 -29.43 3.02
C TYR A 772 -41.14 -28.74 4.28
N GLN A 773 -41.20 -29.48 5.38
CA GLN A 773 -41.55 -28.91 6.69
C GLN A 773 -40.52 -27.88 7.16
N VAL A 774 -39.23 -28.08 6.91
CA VAL A 774 -38.19 -27.06 7.18
C VAL A 774 -38.50 -25.75 6.43
N SER A 775 -38.76 -25.82 5.12
CA SER A 775 -39.10 -24.63 4.32
C SER A 775 -40.42 -23.96 4.74
N ALA A 776 -41.42 -24.74 5.17
CA ALA A 776 -42.68 -24.23 5.72
C ALA A 776 -42.47 -23.48 7.05
N ASN A 777 -41.59 -24.00 7.91
CA ASN A 777 -41.27 -23.38 9.20
C ASN A 777 -40.47 -22.08 9.00
N ILE A 778 -39.52 -22.07 8.05
CA ILE A 778 -38.80 -20.85 7.65
C ILE A 778 -39.79 -19.80 7.11
N ALA A 779 -40.71 -20.19 6.23
CA ALA A 779 -41.71 -19.28 5.69
C ALA A 779 -42.59 -18.65 6.78
N THR A 780 -43.03 -19.46 7.75
CA THR A 780 -43.79 -18.97 8.91
C THR A 780 -42.96 -17.99 9.74
N ARG A 781 -41.67 -18.26 9.93
CA ARG A 781 -40.76 -17.33 10.64
C ARG A 781 -40.57 -16.01 9.89
N ILE A 782 -40.43 -16.03 8.57
CA ILE A 782 -40.33 -14.80 7.77
C ILE A 782 -41.60 -13.95 7.94
N VAL A 783 -42.78 -14.59 7.91
CA VAL A 783 -44.06 -13.90 8.16
C VAL A 783 -44.12 -13.29 9.55
N SER A 784 -43.63 -13.97 10.59
CA SER A 784 -43.61 -13.41 11.95
C SER A 784 -42.64 -12.25 12.11
N VAL A 785 -41.53 -12.23 11.35
CA VAL A 785 -40.51 -11.18 11.43
C VAL A 785 -40.90 -9.94 10.62
N ARG A 786 -41.39 -10.12 9.39
CA ARG A 786 -41.67 -9.02 8.45
C ARG A 786 -43.14 -8.60 8.42
N GLY A 787 -44.02 -9.44 8.94
CA GLY A 787 -45.46 -9.31 8.76
C GLY A 787 -45.90 -9.75 7.36
N LYS A 788 -47.08 -10.36 7.27
CA LYS A 788 -47.63 -10.86 6.00
C LYS A 788 -47.69 -9.76 4.93
N ALA A 789 -48.06 -8.52 5.28
CA ALA A 789 -48.22 -7.43 4.33
C ALA A 789 -46.93 -7.14 3.54
N ALA A 790 -45.77 -7.14 4.21
CA ALA A 790 -44.47 -6.79 3.64
C ALA A 790 -43.88 -7.85 2.70
N ILE A 791 -44.44 -9.06 2.66
CA ILE A 791 -43.95 -10.14 1.79
C ILE A 791 -44.51 -9.98 0.37
N PRO A 792 -43.70 -9.72 -0.66
CA PRO A 792 -44.21 -9.41 -2.00
C PRO A 792 -44.68 -10.65 -2.77
N GLY A 793 -44.23 -11.85 -2.38
CA GLY A 793 -44.60 -13.09 -3.02
C GLY A 793 -43.93 -14.30 -2.39
N VAL A 794 -44.17 -15.46 -2.99
CA VAL A 794 -43.65 -16.74 -2.55
C VAL A 794 -42.95 -17.41 -3.71
N LEU A 795 -41.72 -17.88 -3.47
CA LEU A 795 -40.91 -18.59 -4.44
C LEU A 795 -41.12 -20.09 -4.26
N ILE A 796 -41.47 -20.78 -5.34
CA ILE A 796 -41.66 -22.23 -5.33
C ILE A 796 -40.50 -22.90 -6.04
N VAL A 797 -39.83 -23.80 -5.34
CA VAL A 797 -38.61 -24.47 -5.79
C VAL A 797 -38.74 -25.99 -5.68
N ALA A 798 -38.20 -26.73 -6.65
CA ALA A 798 -38.08 -28.18 -6.53
C ALA A 798 -36.95 -28.54 -5.55
N ALA A 799 -37.23 -29.47 -4.65
CA ALA A 799 -36.25 -29.90 -3.64
C ALA A 799 -36.08 -31.43 -3.55
N ASP A 800 -36.71 -32.20 -4.45
CA ASP A 800 -36.62 -33.66 -4.53
C ASP A 800 -35.54 -34.16 -5.50
N ASN A 801 -34.91 -33.26 -6.26
CA ASN A 801 -33.85 -33.56 -7.22
C ASN A 801 -32.65 -32.61 -7.06
N PRO A 802 -31.42 -33.09 -6.79
CA PRO A 802 -30.22 -32.26 -6.69
C PRO A 802 -29.94 -31.39 -7.92
N ALA A 803 -30.32 -31.82 -9.12
CA ALA A 803 -30.15 -31.00 -10.33
C ALA A 803 -30.99 -29.72 -10.30
N ALA A 804 -32.12 -29.72 -9.58
CA ALA A 804 -33.00 -28.57 -9.43
C ALA A 804 -32.57 -27.61 -8.32
N PHE A 805 -31.56 -27.96 -7.51
CA PHE A 805 -31.07 -27.08 -6.44
C PHE A 805 -30.48 -25.79 -7.00
N TYR A 806 -29.90 -25.83 -8.19
CA TYR A 806 -29.41 -24.63 -8.89
C TYR A 806 -30.52 -23.64 -9.23
N ASP A 807 -31.74 -24.11 -9.53
CA ASP A 807 -32.88 -23.21 -9.77
C ASP A 807 -33.25 -22.45 -8.48
N ALA A 808 -33.19 -23.13 -7.33
CA ALA A 808 -33.42 -22.52 -6.02
C ALA A 808 -32.30 -21.52 -5.67
N LEU A 809 -31.05 -21.87 -5.96
CA LEU A 809 -29.90 -21.00 -5.72
C LEU A 809 -29.92 -19.77 -6.63
N ALA A 810 -30.26 -19.90 -7.92
CA ALA A 810 -30.40 -18.77 -8.84
C ALA A 810 -31.42 -17.73 -8.37
N VAL A 811 -32.51 -18.16 -7.72
CA VAL A 811 -33.55 -17.24 -7.21
C VAL A 811 -33.28 -16.78 -5.78
N SER A 812 -32.31 -17.37 -5.09
CA SER A 812 -32.00 -17.05 -3.68
C SER A 812 -31.59 -15.60 -3.42
N PRO A 813 -30.90 -14.86 -4.33
CA PRO A 813 -30.66 -13.44 -4.14
C PRO A 813 -31.96 -12.63 -4.09
N ALA A 814 -32.94 -12.97 -4.95
CA ALA A 814 -34.25 -12.34 -4.92
C ALA A 814 -35.04 -12.71 -3.65
N ALA A 815 -34.87 -13.94 -3.16
CA ALA A 815 -35.42 -14.36 -1.88
C ALA A 815 -34.88 -13.50 -0.73
N TYR A 816 -33.57 -13.25 -0.71
CA TYR A 816 -32.93 -12.40 0.28
C TYR A 816 -33.38 -10.94 0.15
N ALA A 817 -33.17 -10.31 -1.02
CA ALA A 817 -33.40 -8.88 -1.23
C ALA A 817 -34.84 -8.45 -0.88
N ALA A 818 -35.81 -9.32 -1.15
CA ALA A 818 -37.22 -9.06 -0.90
C ALA A 818 -37.80 -9.81 0.32
N ALA A 819 -36.97 -10.52 1.10
CA ALA A 819 -37.40 -11.42 2.18
C ALA A 819 -38.55 -12.36 1.75
N MET A 820 -38.49 -12.90 0.54
CA MET A 820 -39.51 -13.81 0.01
C MET A 820 -39.29 -15.23 0.51
N PRO A 821 -40.31 -15.88 1.09
CA PRO A 821 -40.22 -17.29 1.46
C PRO A 821 -40.00 -18.20 0.25
N MET A 822 -39.05 -19.12 0.37
CA MET A 822 -38.81 -20.19 -0.59
C MET A 822 -39.44 -21.49 -0.08
N LEU A 823 -40.48 -21.98 -0.76
CA LEU A 823 -41.19 -23.20 -0.41
C LEU A 823 -40.75 -24.35 -1.31
N ALA A 824 -40.20 -25.40 -0.68
CA ALA A 824 -39.79 -26.61 -1.34
C ALA A 824 -41.00 -27.46 -1.73
N VAL A 825 -41.06 -27.98 -2.95
CA VAL A 825 -42.10 -28.91 -3.42
C VAL A 825 -41.50 -30.17 -4.05
N LYS A 826 -42.36 -31.18 -4.23
CA LYS A 826 -42.05 -32.42 -4.95
C LYS A 826 -42.55 -32.32 -6.39
N LYS A 827 -41.96 -33.08 -7.30
CA LYS A 827 -42.45 -33.20 -8.67
C LYS A 827 -43.91 -33.69 -8.67
N GLY A 828 -44.80 -32.87 -9.21
CA GLY A 828 -46.21 -33.21 -9.37
C GLY A 828 -47.04 -33.23 -8.09
N SER A 829 -46.49 -32.88 -6.93
CA SER A 829 -47.23 -32.87 -5.66
C SER A 829 -46.80 -31.74 -4.72
N VAL A 830 -47.77 -31.11 -4.05
CA VAL A 830 -47.53 -30.11 -3.00
C VAL A 830 -47.64 -30.80 -1.64
N PRO A 831 -46.56 -30.89 -0.86
CA PRO A 831 -46.61 -31.47 0.48
C PRO A 831 -47.62 -30.75 1.38
N ILE A 832 -48.23 -31.47 2.32
CA ILE A 832 -49.27 -30.93 3.21
C ILE A 832 -48.76 -29.72 4.00
N SER A 833 -47.51 -29.77 4.48
CA SER A 833 -46.86 -28.66 5.20
C SER A 833 -46.81 -27.37 4.37
N ILE A 834 -46.58 -27.49 3.07
CA ILE A 834 -46.52 -26.37 2.12
C ILE A 834 -47.93 -25.85 1.82
N SER A 835 -48.88 -26.74 1.55
CA SER A 835 -50.29 -26.37 1.33
C SER A 835 -50.88 -25.64 2.55
N SER A 836 -50.51 -26.06 3.77
CA SER A 836 -50.92 -25.41 5.01
C SER A 836 -50.43 -23.96 5.09
N VAL A 837 -49.15 -23.71 4.82
CA VAL A 837 -48.60 -22.34 4.86
C VAL A 837 -49.15 -21.47 3.73
N LEU A 838 -49.32 -22.02 2.52
CA LEU A 838 -49.91 -21.30 1.38
C LEU A 838 -51.37 -20.90 1.62
N ASN A 839 -52.15 -21.72 2.33
CA ASN A 839 -53.55 -21.44 2.64
C ASN A 839 -53.74 -20.67 3.96
N GLY A 840 -52.71 -20.62 4.79
CA GLY A 840 -52.68 -19.87 6.06
C GLY A 840 -51.84 -18.60 5.96
N ALA A 841 -50.62 -18.66 6.51
CA ALA A 841 -49.73 -17.51 6.71
C ALA A 841 -49.42 -16.73 5.41
N LEU A 842 -49.39 -17.41 4.27
CA LEU A 842 -49.09 -16.81 2.95
C LEU A 842 -50.32 -16.75 2.03
N SER A 843 -51.53 -16.93 2.57
CA SER A 843 -52.76 -16.87 1.77
C SER A 843 -52.90 -15.56 1.00
N GLY A 844 -53.22 -15.65 -0.30
CA GLY A 844 -53.38 -14.50 -1.19
C GLY A 844 -52.08 -13.89 -1.72
N LYS A 845 -50.89 -14.42 -1.35
CA LYS A 845 -49.62 -13.95 -1.92
C LYS A 845 -49.39 -14.48 -3.33
N PRO A 846 -48.84 -13.66 -4.24
CA PRO A 846 -48.41 -14.12 -5.57
C PRO A 846 -47.42 -15.28 -5.45
N ARG A 847 -47.53 -16.24 -6.36
CA ARG A 847 -46.70 -17.44 -6.38
C ARG A 847 -45.81 -17.40 -7.62
N PHE A 848 -44.52 -17.63 -7.44
CA PHE A 848 -43.55 -17.64 -8.53
C PHE A 848 -42.83 -18.99 -8.58
N ALA A 849 -42.97 -19.70 -9.69
CA ALA A 849 -42.28 -20.97 -9.90
C ALA A 849 -40.87 -20.70 -10.42
N ALA A 850 -39.88 -20.89 -9.54
CA ALA A 850 -38.47 -20.69 -9.85
C ALA A 850 -37.81 -21.93 -10.47
N SER A 851 -38.50 -23.08 -10.49
CA SER A 851 -38.04 -24.29 -11.19
C SER A 851 -38.90 -24.60 -12.42
N SER A 852 -38.35 -25.31 -13.42
CA SER A 852 -39.09 -25.71 -14.61
C SER A 852 -40.19 -26.75 -14.34
N SER A 853 -41.14 -26.90 -15.27
CA SER A 853 -42.20 -27.92 -15.19
C SER A 853 -41.65 -29.34 -15.19
N THR A 854 -40.45 -29.55 -15.73
CA THR A 854 -39.70 -30.82 -15.64
C THR A 854 -39.44 -31.22 -14.19
N TYR A 855 -39.14 -30.25 -13.31
CA TYR A 855 -38.81 -30.49 -11.91
C TYR A 855 -40.01 -30.42 -10.97
N ILE A 856 -40.94 -29.48 -11.15
CA ILE A 856 -42.09 -29.31 -10.23
C ILE A 856 -43.40 -29.94 -10.74
N GLY A 857 -43.47 -30.35 -12.00
CA GLY A 857 -44.71 -30.85 -12.64
C GLY A 857 -45.71 -29.74 -12.97
N THR A 858 -46.82 -30.11 -13.63
CA THR A 858 -47.88 -29.19 -14.08
C THR A 858 -49.04 -29.06 -13.07
N GLY A 859 -49.29 -30.09 -12.26
CA GLY A 859 -50.49 -30.18 -11.41
C GLY A 859 -50.43 -29.47 -10.05
N GLY A 860 -49.24 -29.17 -9.53
CA GLY A 860 -49.08 -28.68 -8.14
C GLY A 860 -49.21 -27.17 -7.93
N LEU A 861 -49.26 -26.35 -8.98
CA LEU A 861 -49.02 -24.90 -8.87
C LEU A 861 -49.92 -24.05 -9.76
N ALA A 862 -51.19 -24.44 -9.90
CA ALA A 862 -52.18 -23.65 -10.62
C ALA A 862 -52.14 -22.17 -10.15
N GLY A 863 -51.86 -21.26 -11.09
CA GLY A 863 -51.77 -19.82 -10.84
C GLY A 863 -50.37 -19.26 -10.49
N ALA A 864 -49.32 -20.07 -10.43
CA ALA A 864 -47.96 -19.55 -10.23
C ALA A 864 -47.36 -18.98 -11.53
N THR A 865 -46.79 -17.77 -11.47
CA THR A 865 -46.02 -17.18 -12.58
C THR A 865 -44.65 -17.85 -12.68
N ARG A 866 -44.31 -18.37 -13.86
CA ARG A 866 -43.07 -19.11 -14.06
C ARG A 866 -41.89 -18.17 -14.34
N LEU A 867 -40.76 -18.38 -13.66
CA LEU A 867 -39.51 -17.61 -13.86
C LEU A 867 -38.54 -18.30 -14.83
N THR A 868 -38.65 -19.61 -14.99
CA THR A 868 -37.85 -20.40 -15.95
C THR A 868 -38.66 -21.55 -16.53
N SER A 869 -38.49 -21.79 -17.84
CA SER A 869 -39.01 -22.98 -18.53
C SER A 869 -37.93 -24.04 -18.75
N SER A 870 -36.65 -23.72 -18.51
CA SER A 870 -35.52 -24.59 -18.78
C SER A 870 -35.19 -25.52 -17.61
N SER A 871 -34.85 -26.78 -17.90
CA SER A 871 -34.23 -27.70 -16.94
C SER A 871 -32.70 -27.73 -17.03
N ASN A 872 -32.09 -26.94 -17.92
CA ASN A 872 -30.64 -26.73 -17.92
C ASN A 872 -30.31 -25.61 -16.94
N ARG A 873 -29.50 -25.90 -15.91
CA ARG A 873 -29.19 -24.95 -14.82
C ARG A 873 -28.63 -23.61 -15.29
N TYR A 874 -27.84 -23.58 -16.38
CA TYR A 874 -27.21 -22.37 -16.88
C TYR A 874 -28.25 -21.46 -17.53
N THR A 875 -29.10 -22.03 -18.40
CA THR A 875 -30.21 -21.29 -19.02
C THR A 875 -31.30 -20.95 -18.01
N ALA A 876 -31.56 -21.81 -17.04
CA ALA A 876 -32.54 -21.54 -16.00
C ALA A 876 -32.12 -20.34 -15.14
N ALA A 877 -30.85 -20.28 -14.74
CA ALA A 877 -30.32 -19.15 -13.98
C ALA A 877 -30.41 -17.82 -14.75
N THR A 878 -30.07 -17.80 -16.05
CA THR A 878 -30.17 -16.57 -16.85
C THR A 878 -31.63 -16.13 -17.08
N GLN A 879 -32.56 -17.08 -17.22
CA GLN A 879 -33.99 -16.77 -17.27
C GLN A 879 -34.51 -16.21 -15.95
N ILE A 880 -34.11 -16.81 -14.82
CA ILE A 880 -34.47 -16.32 -13.48
C ILE A 880 -33.90 -14.91 -13.26
N ALA A 881 -32.62 -14.68 -13.56
CA ALA A 881 -31.97 -13.38 -13.44
C ALA A 881 -32.69 -12.33 -14.30
N THR A 882 -32.98 -12.64 -15.57
CA THR A 882 -33.72 -11.74 -16.47
C THR A 882 -35.10 -11.38 -15.93
N ASN A 883 -35.86 -12.37 -15.42
CA ASN A 883 -37.17 -12.14 -14.86
C ASN A 883 -37.12 -11.37 -13.53
N ALA A 884 -36.12 -11.62 -12.68
CA ALA A 884 -35.93 -10.91 -11.43
C ALA A 884 -35.57 -9.42 -11.68
N VAL A 885 -34.69 -9.15 -12.64
CA VAL A 885 -34.36 -7.78 -13.09
C VAL A 885 -35.58 -7.08 -13.66
N ALA A 886 -36.34 -7.73 -14.55
CA ALA A 886 -37.55 -7.15 -15.13
C ALA A 886 -38.64 -6.84 -14.09
N LYS A 887 -38.64 -7.54 -12.96
CA LYS A 887 -39.56 -7.30 -11.83
C LYS A 887 -39.03 -6.27 -10.83
N GLY A 888 -37.82 -5.75 -11.03
CA GLY A 888 -37.16 -4.83 -10.10
C GLY A 888 -36.75 -5.49 -8.78
N TRP A 889 -36.62 -6.82 -8.75
CA TRP A 889 -36.19 -7.53 -7.54
C TRP A 889 -34.68 -7.50 -7.37
N LEU A 890 -33.95 -7.50 -8.50
CA LEU A 890 -32.50 -7.52 -8.57
C LEU A 890 -32.03 -6.57 -9.68
N SER A 891 -30.74 -6.25 -9.67
CA SER A 891 -30.04 -5.42 -10.63
C SER A 891 -28.92 -6.24 -11.30
N PRO A 892 -28.59 -6.00 -12.58
CA PRO A 892 -27.41 -6.58 -13.21
C PRO A 892 -26.10 -5.96 -12.71
N GLN A 893 -26.13 -4.82 -12.01
CA GLN A 893 -24.92 -4.11 -11.54
C GLN A 893 -23.99 -4.99 -10.71
N ASP A 894 -24.54 -5.89 -9.92
CA ASP A 894 -23.81 -6.96 -9.25
C ASP A 894 -24.16 -8.30 -9.90
N THR A 895 -23.17 -8.94 -10.52
CA THR A 895 -23.37 -10.23 -11.19
C THR A 895 -22.38 -11.26 -10.66
N GLY A 896 -22.88 -12.33 -10.05
CA GLY A 896 -22.05 -13.42 -9.53
C GLY A 896 -22.10 -14.69 -10.37
N LEU A 897 -20.97 -15.38 -10.47
CA LEU A 897 -20.80 -16.69 -11.09
C LEU A 897 -20.33 -17.72 -10.05
N ALA A 898 -21.07 -18.81 -9.90
CA ALA A 898 -20.68 -19.95 -9.07
C ALA A 898 -20.64 -21.25 -9.90
N ALA A 899 -20.00 -22.30 -9.38
CA ALA A 899 -20.03 -23.63 -10.00
C ALA A 899 -20.53 -24.73 -9.05
N LYS A 900 -20.06 -24.73 -7.80
CA LYS A 900 -20.44 -25.73 -6.78
C LYS A 900 -21.58 -25.21 -5.89
N LEU A 901 -22.42 -26.14 -5.44
CA LEU A 901 -23.59 -25.84 -4.58
C LEU A 901 -23.24 -25.12 -3.27
N PRO A 902 -22.19 -25.50 -2.52
CA PRO A 902 -21.90 -24.85 -1.24
C PRO A 902 -21.52 -23.37 -1.38
N ASP A 903 -20.69 -23.03 -2.36
CA ASP A 903 -20.30 -21.63 -2.62
C ASP A 903 -21.51 -20.79 -3.06
N ALA A 904 -22.41 -21.40 -3.84
CA ALA A 904 -23.65 -20.77 -4.28
C ALA A 904 -24.68 -20.57 -3.15
N LEU A 905 -24.71 -21.45 -2.14
CA LEU A 905 -25.60 -21.34 -0.98
C LEU A 905 -25.36 -20.04 -0.22
N THR A 906 -24.10 -19.70 0.04
CA THR A 906 -23.72 -18.44 0.71
C THR A 906 -23.71 -17.26 -0.26
N GLY A 907 -23.38 -17.51 -1.53
CA GLY A 907 -23.46 -16.54 -2.62
C GLY A 907 -24.85 -15.92 -2.77
N GLY A 908 -25.91 -16.69 -2.49
CA GLY A 908 -27.29 -16.21 -2.52
C GLY A 908 -27.56 -15.03 -1.58
N ALA A 909 -27.13 -15.15 -0.32
CA ALA A 909 -27.28 -14.09 0.66
C ALA A 909 -26.35 -12.90 0.36
N PHE A 910 -25.12 -13.17 -0.05
CA PHE A 910 -24.13 -12.15 -0.41
C PHE A 910 -24.60 -11.29 -1.58
N LEU A 911 -24.96 -11.91 -2.71
CA LEU A 911 -25.49 -11.18 -3.87
C LEU A 911 -26.84 -10.53 -3.56
N GLY A 912 -27.69 -11.19 -2.78
CA GLY A 912 -28.98 -10.63 -2.36
C GLY A 912 -28.84 -9.36 -1.51
N LYS A 913 -27.83 -9.30 -0.63
CA LYS A 913 -27.49 -8.09 0.16
C LYS A 913 -27.08 -6.92 -0.73
N ARG A 914 -26.43 -7.22 -1.86
CA ARG A 914 -26.02 -6.25 -2.88
C ARG A 914 -27.11 -5.97 -3.93
N GLY A 915 -28.19 -6.74 -3.92
CA GLY A 915 -29.25 -6.66 -4.94
C GLY A 915 -28.85 -7.27 -6.29
N GLY A 916 -27.81 -8.11 -6.33
CA GLY A 916 -27.23 -8.69 -7.54
C GLY A 916 -27.83 -10.03 -7.97
N VAL A 917 -27.48 -10.47 -9.17
CA VAL A 917 -27.93 -11.75 -9.77
C VAL A 917 -26.91 -12.87 -9.61
N MET A 918 -27.39 -14.11 -9.57
CA MET A 918 -26.54 -15.31 -9.54
C MET A 918 -26.69 -16.12 -10.82
N LEU A 919 -25.56 -16.41 -11.46
CA LEU A 919 -25.42 -17.28 -12.62
C LEU A 919 -24.50 -18.46 -12.31
N PHE A 920 -24.47 -19.46 -13.18
CA PHE A 920 -23.68 -20.66 -12.98
C PHE A 920 -22.77 -21.01 -14.15
N THR A 921 -21.60 -21.57 -13.84
CA THR A 921 -20.72 -22.27 -14.79
C THR A 921 -20.41 -23.67 -14.25
N ASP A 922 -19.47 -24.40 -14.85
CA ASP A 922 -18.89 -25.61 -14.26
C ASP A 922 -17.38 -25.49 -14.07
N SER A 923 -16.81 -26.51 -13.43
CA SER A 923 -15.38 -26.62 -13.13
C SER A 923 -14.52 -27.01 -14.33
N THR A 924 -15.08 -27.18 -15.52
CA THR A 924 -14.39 -27.73 -16.70
C THR A 924 -14.37 -26.80 -17.90
N SER A 925 -15.22 -25.79 -17.90
CA SER A 925 -15.38 -24.84 -18.99
C SER A 925 -14.81 -23.48 -18.61
N VAL A 926 -14.34 -22.76 -19.63
CA VAL A 926 -13.90 -21.37 -19.50
C VAL A 926 -15.09 -20.46 -19.16
N MET A 927 -16.28 -20.69 -19.72
CA MET A 927 -17.56 -20.13 -19.23
C MET A 927 -18.70 -20.78 -20.01
N GLN A 928 -19.80 -21.13 -19.34
CA GLN A 928 -20.97 -21.69 -19.99
C GLN A 928 -21.68 -20.67 -20.91
N ALA A 929 -22.17 -21.15 -22.07
CA ALA A 929 -22.66 -20.29 -23.15
C ALA A 929 -23.83 -19.37 -22.76
N ALA A 930 -24.77 -19.88 -21.95
CA ALA A 930 -25.92 -19.09 -21.50
C ALA A 930 -25.52 -17.92 -20.59
N PRO A 931 -24.77 -18.11 -19.48
CA PRO A 931 -24.23 -17.02 -18.67
C PRO A 931 -23.37 -16.05 -19.49
N LYS A 932 -22.49 -16.58 -20.35
CA LYS A 932 -21.66 -15.76 -21.25
C LYS A 932 -22.53 -14.79 -22.06
N SER A 933 -23.53 -15.32 -22.77
CA SER A 933 -24.45 -14.50 -23.56
C SER A 933 -25.25 -13.50 -22.71
N TRP A 934 -25.64 -13.87 -21.49
CA TRP A 934 -26.38 -12.98 -20.59
C TRP A 934 -25.52 -11.80 -20.12
N ILE A 935 -24.26 -12.07 -19.77
CA ILE A 935 -23.27 -11.08 -19.34
C ILE A 935 -22.92 -10.19 -20.52
N THR A 936 -22.60 -10.73 -21.70
CA THR A 936 -22.32 -9.93 -22.91
C THR A 936 -23.44 -8.95 -23.23
N ALA A 937 -24.70 -9.38 -23.11
CA ALA A 937 -25.85 -8.52 -23.38
C ALA A 937 -26.05 -7.38 -22.35
N ARG A 938 -25.32 -7.43 -21.23
CA ARG A 938 -25.45 -6.52 -20.08
C ARG A 938 -24.10 -5.99 -19.59
N GLY A 939 -23.01 -6.16 -20.35
CA GLY A 939 -21.66 -5.83 -19.92
C GLY A 939 -21.57 -4.41 -19.34
N SER A 940 -22.06 -3.43 -20.11
CA SER A 940 -22.13 -2.02 -19.70
C SER A 940 -23.06 -1.69 -18.52
N GLN A 941 -23.86 -2.66 -18.05
CA GLN A 941 -24.73 -2.51 -16.88
C GLN A 941 -24.13 -3.16 -15.62
N ILE A 942 -23.08 -3.97 -15.77
CA ILE A 942 -22.41 -4.67 -14.67
C ILE A 942 -21.31 -3.75 -14.14
N LEU A 943 -21.39 -3.38 -12.88
CA LEU A 943 -20.37 -2.58 -12.20
C LEU A 943 -19.37 -3.48 -11.49
N ASP A 944 -19.89 -4.50 -10.81
CA ASP A 944 -19.13 -5.48 -10.04
C ASP A 944 -19.43 -6.91 -10.52
N GLY A 945 -18.38 -7.60 -10.98
CA GLY A 945 -18.41 -9.02 -11.26
C GLY A 945 -17.90 -9.84 -10.09
N TRP A 946 -18.55 -10.95 -9.75
CA TRP A 946 -18.14 -11.79 -8.62
C TRP A 946 -17.93 -13.24 -9.06
N VAL A 947 -16.74 -13.78 -8.82
CA VAL A 947 -16.49 -15.23 -8.95
C VAL A 947 -16.55 -15.87 -7.57
N LEU A 948 -17.50 -16.80 -7.39
CA LEU A 948 -17.86 -17.37 -6.10
C LEU A 948 -17.27 -18.78 -5.97
N GLY A 949 -16.15 -18.89 -5.26
CA GLY A 949 -15.40 -20.13 -5.03
C GLY A 949 -13.97 -20.06 -5.58
N GLY A 950 -13.09 -20.89 -5.02
CA GLY A 950 -11.69 -21.04 -5.48
C GLY A 950 -11.56 -21.62 -6.89
N THR A 951 -10.34 -21.64 -7.41
CA THR A 951 -10.01 -22.10 -8.78
C THR A 951 -10.43 -23.56 -9.06
N ALA A 952 -10.39 -24.42 -8.04
CA ALA A 952 -10.88 -25.80 -8.11
C ALA A 952 -12.42 -25.92 -8.19
N SER A 953 -13.16 -24.83 -7.91
CA SER A 953 -14.61 -24.72 -8.05
C SER A 953 -14.95 -24.03 -9.38
N VAL A 954 -14.44 -22.81 -9.56
CA VAL A 954 -14.65 -21.98 -10.75
C VAL A 954 -13.29 -21.70 -11.40
N PRO A 955 -12.98 -22.23 -12.60
CA PRO A 955 -11.67 -22.08 -13.23
C PRO A 955 -11.22 -20.63 -13.39
N SER A 956 -9.91 -20.36 -13.35
CA SER A 956 -9.37 -18.99 -13.52
C SER A 956 -9.77 -18.36 -14.86
N GLY A 957 -9.85 -19.17 -15.93
CA GLY A 957 -10.32 -18.70 -17.24
C GLY A 957 -11.74 -18.15 -17.24
N VAL A 958 -12.58 -18.52 -16.28
CA VAL A 958 -13.92 -17.92 -16.08
C VAL A 958 -13.81 -16.47 -15.65
N GLN A 959 -12.90 -16.18 -14.73
CA GLN A 959 -12.69 -14.82 -14.25
C GLN A 959 -12.17 -13.92 -15.38
N THR A 960 -11.16 -14.40 -16.13
CA THR A 960 -10.62 -13.69 -17.30
C THR A 960 -11.71 -13.44 -18.35
N THR A 961 -12.53 -14.46 -18.64
CA THR A 961 -13.62 -14.31 -19.62
C THR A 961 -14.70 -13.37 -19.11
N PHE A 962 -15.03 -13.40 -17.82
CA PHE A 962 -16.01 -12.48 -17.25
C PHE A 962 -15.50 -11.03 -17.33
N ALA A 963 -14.24 -10.79 -16.97
CA ALA A 963 -13.64 -9.46 -17.03
C ALA A 963 -13.70 -8.89 -18.45
N GLY A 964 -13.26 -9.66 -19.46
CA GLY A 964 -13.31 -9.22 -20.86
C GLY A 964 -14.73 -9.11 -21.47
N LEU A 965 -15.79 -9.34 -20.71
CA LEU A 965 -17.19 -9.12 -21.16
C LEU A 965 -17.84 -7.90 -20.51
N ILE A 966 -17.22 -7.31 -19.50
CA ILE A 966 -17.72 -6.14 -18.77
C ILE A 966 -16.83 -4.90 -18.95
N ASP A 967 -15.65 -5.09 -19.53
CA ASP A 967 -14.74 -4.05 -20.04
C ASP A 967 -15.33 -3.31 -21.26
#